data_AF-A0A2V7ZRT1-F1
#
_entry.id   AF-A0A2V7ZRT1-F1
#
_cell.length_a   1.000
_cell.length_b   1.000
_cell.length_c   1.000
_cell.angle_alpha   90.00
_cell.angle_beta   90.00
_cell.angle_gamma   90.00
#
_symmetry.space_group_name_H-M   'P 1'
#
loop_
_entity.id
_entity.type
_entity.pdbx_description
1 polymer ?
#
loop_
_entity_poly.entity_id
_entity_poly.type
_entity_poly.pdbx_seq_one_letter_code
_entity_poly.pdbx_strand_id
1 'polypeptide(L)'
;MLYLTIIGGAFIAWLILVFLFTPAIPYHIEAPIDTRSDHFIHVLESTCHSTLERDNKVEILTDGTMFYPAMLDAIRGARETVNMECYIFKRGEIGNRFIEALADRARAGVRVTIVMDAVGSFGAFHRSARPLREAGCRIEPYQRMRWYSLARLNNRTHRELLVVDGQIAFVGGAGVADWWWKPGGKRHRSGRPMWRDMMARIEGPLVADIQGVVAENWLECCGEILTGPLTYKRSVAAGASPAFAIKSSPSDRATVSRVLFQTLVEASARRVRITTPYFLPDKAFRVAFRRTATGSALGAAREPAVVRPAARSGRQDFRIRSRDDAQQGAPGRRPVGGHRHDQPRQPIVRTQRRSERRRARRSGRRAHQLRFRARPHAERGNDSRGVAPPAGVGKTHRYGRMDPRTPAIKSGRPNGLRYGFAQHRRGFAGIFAIRRCWRLVAQPFRAALDLGLHPLIPAETHMAKTAADVLADRLVDWDVRVVFGLPGDGINGIMEALRKRQERITFVQVRHEEAAAFMACGYAKYTGRLGVCLATSGPGAIHLLNGLYDAKMDGAPVVAITGQTYHDLIGTRYQQEVDLLALFKDVAVYNQQVMGAGHVRALVDAGCRAALSQRGVAHISCPVDLQEQTIADDERSQKKVEGHTSNAWRPPIVIPRVEDLRAAADVLNAGTRTVILAGQGALGAGDELEQLADLMAAPIVKPLLGKGVVADDSPYTTGGIGLLGTEPSEIAMEKCDTLLMAGTSFPYMEFYPKHDACRGVQIDRDASRIGLRFPVEVGLCGDAKATLQALLPHIQRRRDRAFLEEAQAGMKAWRELMRTRAHEDSVPLKPQVVAGALNALLADDAIISTDSGTITTWVARHINMRRNQLFSCSGNLATMAPGLPYAIAAQIAYPGRQSVAFVGDGGFTMLMGEFATAVKYRLPIKVVIIKNNTLGMIKWEQMVFLGNPEYGVSLEPIDFVKFAEACGGIGFRCERPDEVHSALEAMLLADGPAICEAVVDPFEPPMPARVKAKQALHMAEALARGEPNRGRIALTLFRDKVNDLKGR
;
A
#
# COMPACT_ATOMS: atom_id res chain seq x y z
N MET A 1 -2.46 1.44 -34.60
CA MET A 1 -3.25 2.55 -34.01
C MET A 1 -3.93 2.12 -32.73
N LEU A 2 -5.09 1.44 -32.77
CA LEU A 2 -5.93 1.18 -31.59
C LEU A 2 -5.18 0.68 -30.33
N TYR A 3 -4.29 -0.31 -30.45
CA TYR A 3 -3.46 -0.81 -29.33
C TYR A 3 -2.60 0.28 -28.65
N LEU A 4 -1.98 1.17 -29.44
CA LEU A 4 -1.20 2.30 -28.91
C LEU A 4 -2.11 3.35 -28.24
N THR A 5 -3.35 3.49 -28.70
CA THR A 5 -4.36 4.35 -28.08
C THR A 5 -4.84 3.77 -26.74
N ILE A 6 -5.03 2.45 -26.65
CA ILE A 6 -5.43 1.76 -25.42
C ILE A 6 -4.29 1.77 -24.40
N ILE A 7 -3.06 1.43 -24.79
CA ILE A 7 -1.88 1.50 -23.90
C ILE A 7 -1.63 2.95 -23.45
N GLY A 8 -1.74 3.92 -24.36
CA GLY A 8 -1.65 5.34 -23.99
C GLY A 8 -2.75 5.77 -23.01
N GLY A 9 -4.00 5.32 -23.22
CA GLY A 9 -5.12 5.58 -22.31
C GLY A 9 -4.94 4.95 -20.93
N ALA A 10 -4.47 3.70 -20.86
CA ALA A 10 -4.17 3.02 -19.60
C ALA A 10 -3.00 3.67 -18.85
N PHE A 11 -1.95 4.09 -19.56
CA PHE A 11 -0.82 4.81 -18.97
C PHE A 11 -1.22 6.21 -18.46
N ILE A 12 -2.08 6.93 -19.19
CA ILE A 12 -2.66 8.20 -18.74
C ILE A 12 -3.56 7.98 -17.52
N ALA A 13 -4.39 6.93 -17.51
CA ALA A 13 -5.22 6.59 -16.35
C ALA A 13 -4.36 6.25 -15.12
N TRP A 14 -3.29 5.46 -15.28
CA TRP A 14 -2.35 5.15 -14.21
C TRP A 14 -1.63 6.40 -13.69
N LEU A 15 -1.15 7.29 -14.56
CA LEU A 15 -0.60 8.60 -14.16
C LEU A 15 -1.61 9.44 -13.36
N ILE A 16 -2.87 9.49 -13.82
CA ILE A 16 -3.96 10.19 -13.12
C ILE A 16 -4.22 9.57 -11.74
N LEU A 17 -4.22 8.24 -11.61
CA LEU A 17 -4.38 7.55 -10.33
C LEU A 17 -3.21 7.87 -9.37
N VAL A 18 -1.96 7.78 -9.83
CA VAL A 18 -0.78 8.11 -9.01
C VAL A 18 -0.82 9.57 -8.53
N PHE A 19 -1.21 10.51 -9.39
CA PHE A 19 -1.38 11.92 -9.02
C PHE A 19 -2.58 12.20 -8.10
N LEU A 20 -3.67 11.44 -8.20
CA LEU A 20 -4.87 11.61 -7.36
C LEU A 20 -4.75 10.97 -5.97
N PHE A 21 -4.01 9.86 -5.85
CA PHE A 21 -3.95 9.05 -4.63
C PHE A 21 -2.66 9.21 -3.81
N THR A 22 -1.71 10.03 -4.26
CA THR A 22 -0.57 10.45 -3.43
C THR A 22 -1.09 11.36 -2.29
N PRO A 23 -0.94 11.01 -0.99
CA PRO A 23 -1.62 11.75 0.08
C PRO A 23 -0.98 13.13 0.30
N ALA A 24 -1.72 14.18 -0.04
CA ALA A 24 -1.28 15.57 0.00
C ALA A 24 -1.01 16.07 1.43
N ILE A 25 0.08 16.81 1.62
CA ILE A 25 0.42 17.46 2.88
C ILE A 25 -0.48 18.69 3.11
N PRO A 26 -1.10 18.84 4.29
CA PRO A 26 -1.90 20.02 4.65
C PRO A 26 -1.00 21.20 5.08
N TYR A 27 -0.36 21.84 4.10
CA TYR A 27 0.43 23.05 4.32
C TYR A 27 -0.41 24.18 4.94
N HIS A 28 0.17 24.82 5.96
CA HIS A 28 -0.29 26.03 6.62
C HIS A 28 0.93 26.75 7.19
N ILE A 29 0.87 28.07 7.38
CA ILE A 29 1.87 28.80 8.17
C ILE A 29 1.32 28.99 9.59
N GLU A 30 2.17 28.78 10.59
CA GLU A 30 1.86 28.91 12.02
C GLU A 30 1.49 30.35 12.41
N ALA A 31 2.29 31.33 11.98
CA ALA A 31 2.11 32.75 12.25
C ALA A 31 2.14 33.59 10.95
N PRO A 32 1.50 34.77 10.90
CA PRO A 32 1.63 35.68 9.77
C PRO A 32 3.01 36.34 9.77
N ILE A 33 3.65 36.43 8.60
CA ILE A 33 4.99 37.01 8.44
C ILE A 33 4.90 38.23 7.50
N ASP A 34 5.40 39.41 7.90
CA ASP A 34 5.47 40.56 6.99
C ASP A 34 6.59 40.35 5.96
N THR A 35 6.19 40.28 4.68
CA THR A 35 7.04 40.24 3.48
C THR A 35 8.15 41.30 3.40
N ARG A 36 8.10 42.36 4.21
CA ARG A 36 9.08 43.45 4.27
C ARG A 36 10.10 43.31 5.42
N SER A 37 9.96 42.30 6.26
CA SER A 37 10.89 42.03 7.37
C SER A 37 12.09 41.21 6.92
N ASP A 38 13.27 41.44 7.49
CA ASP A 38 14.42 40.54 7.29
C ASP A 38 14.15 39.13 7.82
N HIS A 39 13.25 38.97 8.80
CA HIS A 39 12.76 37.66 9.25
C HIS A 39 12.07 36.87 8.13
N PHE A 40 11.31 37.51 7.24
CA PHE A 40 10.73 36.85 6.07
C PHE A 40 11.80 36.32 5.11
N ILE A 41 12.86 37.11 4.87
CA ILE A 41 14.00 36.67 4.07
C ILE A 41 14.70 35.49 4.74
N HIS A 42 15.00 35.59 6.04
CA HIS A 42 15.67 34.53 6.79
C HIS A 42 14.86 33.22 6.84
N VAL A 43 13.52 33.31 6.93
CA VAL A 43 12.62 32.14 6.82
C VAL A 43 12.68 31.54 5.43
N LEU A 44 12.69 32.34 4.36
CA LEU A 44 12.84 31.83 3.00
C LEU A 44 14.21 31.17 2.79
N GLU A 45 15.30 31.79 3.23
CA GLU A 45 16.65 31.24 3.11
C GLU A 45 16.78 29.90 3.87
N SER A 46 16.31 29.87 5.12
CA SER A 46 16.37 28.68 5.98
C SER A 46 15.51 27.53 5.49
N THR A 47 14.28 27.82 5.04
CA THR A 47 13.36 26.77 4.54
C THR A 47 13.63 26.35 3.10
N CYS A 48 14.38 27.15 2.32
CA CYS A 48 14.73 26.83 0.94
C CYS A 48 16.18 26.41 0.73
N HIS A 49 17.00 26.43 1.79
CA HIS A 49 18.43 26.08 1.79
C HIS A 49 19.22 26.82 0.69
N SER A 50 18.99 28.13 0.59
CA SER A 50 19.55 29.02 -0.45
C SER A 50 19.69 30.44 0.10
N THR A 51 20.68 31.21 -0.36
CA THR A 51 21.02 32.54 0.19
C THR A 51 20.51 33.66 -0.74
N LEU A 52 20.02 34.78 -0.19
CA LEU A 52 19.61 35.93 -0.99
C LEU A 52 20.81 36.76 -1.47
N GLU A 53 21.36 36.40 -2.63
CA GLU A 53 22.38 37.18 -3.31
C GLU A 53 21.82 38.54 -3.78
N ARG A 54 22.45 39.64 -3.34
CA ARG A 54 21.91 41.01 -3.53
C ARG A 54 22.49 41.76 -4.73
N ASP A 55 23.70 41.40 -5.15
CA ASP A 55 24.50 42.19 -6.10
C ASP A 55 24.34 41.74 -7.58
N ASN A 56 23.16 41.21 -7.94
CA ASN A 56 22.89 40.68 -9.26
C ASN A 56 22.28 41.73 -10.21
N LYS A 57 22.39 41.45 -11.51
CA LYS A 57 21.67 42.13 -12.58
C LYS A 57 20.79 41.11 -13.28
N VAL A 58 19.47 41.32 -13.22
CA VAL A 58 18.47 40.42 -13.80
C VAL A 58 17.69 41.15 -14.90
N GLU A 59 17.81 40.66 -16.13
CA GLU A 59 17.12 41.17 -17.32
C GLU A 59 16.03 40.18 -17.74
N ILE A 60 14.80 40.66 -17.94
CA ILE A 60 13.64 39.80 -18.22
C ILE A 60 13.28 39.86 -19.71
N LEU A 61 13.52 38.76 -20.41
CA LEU A 61 13.29 38.60 -21.85
C LEU A 61 11.96 37.86 -22.07
N THR A 62 10.95 38.57 -22.62
CA THR A 62 9.53 38.13 -22.54
C THR A 62 8.99 37.35 -23.75
N ASP A 63 9.78 37.15 -24.81
CA ASP A 63 9.53 36.13 -25.83
C ASP A 63 10.83 35.76 -26.59
N GLY A 64 10.75 34.73 -27.43
CA GLY A 64 11.92 34.13 -28.08
C GLY A 64 12.63 35.04 -29.08
N THR A 65 11.98 36.12 -29.55
CA THR A 65 12.65 37.12 -30.39
C THR A 65 13.73 37.88 -29.63
N MET A 66 13.66 37.91 -28.29
CA MET A 66 14.65 38.53 -27.42
C MET A 66 15.58 37.50 -26.76
N PHE A 67 15.06 36.38 -26.24
CA PHE A 67 15.92 35.43 -25.52
C PHE A 67 16.84 34.59 -26.41
N TYR A 68 16.39 34.14 -27.59
CA TYR A 68 17.26 33.31 -28.42
C TYR A 68 18.49 34.04 -28.98
N PRO A 69 18.42 35.32 -29.43
CA PRO A 69 19.61 36.08 -29.80
C PRO A 69 20.57 36.26 -28.62
N ALA A 70 20.07 36.72 -27.46
CA ALA A 70 20.88 36.91 -26.27
C ALA A 70 21.61 35.63 -25.82
N MET A 71 20.93 34.48 -25.84
CA MET A 71 21.54 33.17 -25.56
C MET A 71 22.58 32.78 -26.61
N LEU A 72 22.30 32.95 -27.90
CA LEU A 72 23.23 32.62 -28.99
C LEU A 72 24.48 33.52 -28.99
N ASP A 73 24.33 34.80 -28.67
CA ASP A 73 25.44 35.75 -28.63
C ASP A 73 26.29 35.57 -27.37
N ALA A 74 25.68 35.22 -26.23
CA ALA A 74 26.42 34.73 -25.07
C ALA A 74 27.21 33.45 -25.41
N ILE A 75 26.59 32.45 -26.05
CA ILE A 75 27.31 31.24 -26.51
C ILE A 75 28.47 31.60 -27.45
N ARG A 76 28.26 32.45 -28.46
CA ARG A 76 29.34 32.89 -29.38
C ARG A 76 30.47 33.63 -28.65
N GLY A 77 30.14 34.41 -27.63
CA GLY A 77 31.11 35.14 -26.80
C GLY A 77 31.93 34.26 -25.85
N ALA A 78 31.49 33.02 -25.58
CA ALA A 78 32.10 32.11 -24.63
C ALA A 78 33.59 31.84 -24.94
N ARG A 79 34.40 31.78 -23.88
CA ARG A 79 35.86 31.63 -23.91
C ARG A 79 36.37 30.36 -23.22
N GLU A 80 35.64 29.83 -22.25
CA GLU A 80 36.11 28.77 -21.35
C GLU A 80 35.07 27.65 -21.16
N THR A 81 33.82 27.98 -20.83
CA THR A 81 32.77 27.00 -20.51
C THR A 81 31.40 27.40 -21.03
N VAL A 82 30.62 26.40 -21.46
CA VAL A 82 29.17 26.53 -21.71
C VAL A 82 28.49 25.30 -21.13
N ASN A 83 27.69 25.48 -20.09
CA ASN A 83 26.98 24.40 -19.40
C ASN A 83 25.47 24.62 -19.59
N MET A 84 24.79 23.69 -20.26
CA MET A 84 23.40 23.85 -20.69
C MET A 84 22.52 22.67 -20.25
N GLU A 85 21.30 22.95 -19.81
CA GLU A 85 20.24 21.95 -19.63
C GLU A 85 19.04 22.29 -20.51
N CYS A 86 18.40 21.27 -21.07
CA CYS A 86 17.13 21.47 -21.76
C CYS A 86 16.22 20.23 -21.72
N TYR A 87 14.91 20.48 -21.55
CA TYR A 87 13.88 19.47 -21.74
C TYR A 87 13.60 19.31 -23.24
N ILE A 88 13.39 20.43 -23.95
CA ILE A 88 13.06 20.44 -25.37
C ILE A 88 14.23 20.97 -26.20
N PHE A 89 14.93 20.06 -26.89
CA PHE A 89 15.80 20.41 -28.02
C PHE A 89 15.24 19.79 -29.32
N LYS A 90 14.88 20.63 -30.31
CA LYS A 90 14.38 20.18 -31.62
C LYS A 90 15.14 20.85 -32.76
N ARG A 91 15.54 20.05 -33.76
CA ARG A 91 16.00 20.60 -35.05
C ARG A 91 14.92 21.44 -35.70
N GLY A 92 15.33 22.62 -36.13
CA GLY A 92 14.55 23.69 -36.75
C GLY A 92 15.55 24.77 -37.19
N GLU A 93 15.08 25.93 -37.61
CA GLU A 93 15.95 27.08 -37.87
C GLU A 93 16.76 27.46 -36.62
N ILE A 94 16.09 27.64 -35.47
CA ILE A 94 16.79 28.08 -34.26
C ILE A 94 17.63 26.96 -33.65
N GLY A 95 17.13 25.72 -33.67
CA GLY A 95 17.86 24.55 -33.20
C GLY A 95 19.14 24.26 -34.00
N ASN A 96 19.17 24.60 -35.30
CA ASN A 96 20.40 24.51 -36.09
C ASN A 96 21.41 25.60 -35.68
N ARG A 97 20.98 26.85 -35.45
CA ARG A 97 21.86 27.95 -34.99
C ARG A 97 22.46 27.69 -33.60
N PHE A 98 21.72 27.02 -32.71
CA PHE A 98 22.28 26.53 -31.44
C PHE A 98 23.31 25.42 -31.65
N ILE A 99 23.03 24.44 -32.53
CA ILE A 99 23.99 23.37 -32.85
C ILE A 99 25.30 23.95 -33.42
N GLU A 100 25.20 24.91 -34.32
CA GLU A 100 26.30 25.64 -34.95
C GLU A 100 27.14 26.40 -33.90
N ALA A 101 26.53 27.32 -33.15
CA ALA A 101 27.24 28.13 -32.16
C ALA A 101 27.93 27.29 -31.07
N LEU A 102 27.28 26.25 -30.55
CA LEU A 102 27.86 25.34 -29.55
C LEU A 102 29.01 24.50 -30.14
N ALA A 103 28.86 23.99 -31.37
CA ALA A 103 29.92 23.24 -32.04
C ALA A 103 31.15 24.11 -32.33
N ASP A 104 30.97 25.37 -32.75
CA ASP A 104 32.07 26.29 -33.06
C ASP A 104 32.79 26.81 -31.81
N ARG A 105 32.12 26.83 -30.65
CA ARG A 105 32.79 27.02 -29.34
C ARG A 105 33.59 25.80 -28.93
N ALA A 106 33.03 24.59 -29.04
CA ALA A 106 33.74 23.36 -28.71
C ALA A 106 35.00 23.16 -29.58
N ARG A 107 34.92 23.46 -30.89
CA ARG A 107 36.08 23.49 -31.81
C ARG A 107 37.12 24.55 -31.44
N ALA A 108 36.71 25.68 -30.86
CA ALA A 108 37.58 26.72 -30.36
C ALA A 108 38.18 26.43 -28.96
N GLY A 109 37.99 25.21 -28.42
CA GLY A 109 38.55 24.78 -27.14
C GLY A 109 37.66 25.07 -25.91
N VAL A 110 36.49 25.69 -26.09
CA VAL A 110 35.54 25.96 -25.01
C VAL A 110 34.91 24.65 -24.53
N ARG A 111 34.87 24.43 -23.22
CA ARG A 111 34.28 23.22 -22.63
C ARG A 111 32.75 23.31 -22.67
N VAL A 112 32.14 22.70 -23.68
CA VAL A 112 30.68 22.62 -23.83
C VAL A 112 30.14 21.35 -23.16
N THR A 113 29.25 21.51 -22.18
CA THR A 113 28.58 20.46 -21.40
C THR A 113 27.07 20.60 -21.56
N ILE A 114 26.35 19.53 -21.91
CA ILE A 114 24.90 19.60 -22.18
C ILE A 114 24.15 18.42 -21.57
N VAL A 115 23.14 18.70 -20.75
CA VAL A 115 22.11 17.76 -20.32
C VAL A 115 20.88 17.92 -21.20
N MET A 116 20.36 16.83 -21.77
CA MET A 116 19.10 16.84 -22.55
C MET A 116 18.12 15.80 -22.00
N ASP A 117 16.84 16.12 -21.78
CA ASP A 117 15.91 15.09 -21.33
C ASP A 117 15.59 14.04 -22.41
N ALA A 118 15.65 12.76 -22.04
CA ALA A 118 15.45 11.63 -22.95
C ALA A 118 14.02 11.53 -23.54
N VAL A 119 13.02 12.12 -22.90
CA VAL A 119 11.61 12.14 -23.34
C VAL A 119 11.27 13.46 -24.05
N GLY A 120 11.59 14.60 -23.43
CA GLY A 120 11.37 15.93 -24.04
C GLY A 120 12.09 16.08 -25.37
N SER A 121 13.33 15.57 -25.48
CA SER A 121 14.13 15.55 -26.71
C SER A 121 14.00 14.26 -27.53
N PHE A 122 13.05 13.37 -27.21
CA PHE A 122 12.79 12.13 -27.94
C PHE A 122 12.56 12.36 -29.44
N GLY A 123 13.02 11.40 -30.25
CA GLY A 123 13.06 11.47 -31.73
C GLY A 123 14.08 12.46 -32.33
N ALA A 124 14.54 13.44 -31.56
CA ALA A 124 15.51 14.46 -32.00
C ALA A 124 16.92 14.27 -31.41
N PHE A 125 17.04 13.66 -30.23
CA PHE A 125 18.28 13.50 -29.45
C PHE A 125 19.47 13.05 -30.32
N HIS A 126 19.47 11.83 -30.86
CA HIS A 126 20.60 11.32 -31.67
C HIS A 126 20.94 12.18 -32.90
N ARG A 127 19.96 12.87 -33.50
CA ARG A 127 20.16 13.72 -34.68
C ARG A 127 20.70 15.12 -34.31
N SER A 128 20.58 15.54 -33.05
CA SER A 128 21.00 16.86 -32.57
C SER A 128 22.30 16.76 -31.79
N ALA A 129 22.43 15.74 -30.93
CA ALA A 129 23.63 15.45 -30.15
C ALA A 129 24.81 14.94 -31.01
N ARG A 130 24.56 14.29 -32.15
CA ARG A 130 25.64 13.77 -33.02
C ARG A 130 26.63 14.86 -33.50
N PRO A 131 26.22 15.91 -34.24
CA PRO A 131 27.16 16.93 -34.73
C PRO A 131 27.86 17.71 -33.60
N LEU A 132 27.19 17.85 -32.45
CA LEU A 132 27.77 18.47 -31.26
C LEU A 132 28.86 17.59 -30.62
N ARG A 133 28.60 16.28 -30.46
CA ARG A 133 29.62 15.31 -30.00
C ARG A 133 30.79 15.18 -30.98
N GLU A 134 30.52 15.20 -32.29
CA GLU A 134 31.55 15.24 -33.35
C GLU A 134 32.38 16.54 -33.33
N ALA A 135 31.87 17.61 -32.71
CA ALA A 135 32.61 18.85 -32.46
C ALA A 135 33.26 18.93 -31.06
N GLY A 136 33.20 17.87 -30.25
CA GLY A 136 33.81 17.81 -28.91
C GLY A 136 32.88 18.15 -27.73
N CYS A 137 31.59 18.44 -27.97
CA CYS A 137 30.65 18.72 -26.88
C CYS A 137 30.38 17.47 -26.03
N ARG A 138 30.41 17.62 -24.70
CA ARG A 138 30.04 16.59 -23.73
C ARG A 138 28.52 16.63 -23.56
N ILE A 139 27.81 15.56 -23.90
CA ILE A 139 26.33 15.58 -23.93
C ILE A 139 25.79 14.30 -23.33
N GLU A 140 24.95 14.37 -22.30
CA GLU A 140 24.32 13.19 -21.71
C GLU A 140 22.79 13.32 -21.60
N PRO A 141 22.03 12.23 -21.82
CA PRO A 141 20.57 12.26 -21.74
C PRO A 141 20.06 11.95 -20.33
N TYR A 142 19.32 12.89 -19.75
CA TYR A 142 18.72 12.78 -18.42
C TYR A 142 17.66 11.66 -18.37
N GLN A 143 17.69 10.88 -17.27
CA GLN A 143 16.76 9.79 -16.98
C GLN A 143 16.42 8.92 -18.20
N ARG A 144 17.45 8.31 -18.80
CA ARG A 144 17.33 7.40 -19.96
C ARG A 144 16.23 6.36 -19.73
N MET A 145 15.23 6.30 -20.61
CA MET A 145 14.17 5.29 -20.53
C MET A 145 14.75 3.87 -20.62
N ARG A 146 14.64 3.11 -19.53
CA ARG A 146 14.95 1.68 -19.44
C ARG A 146 13.72 0.96 -18.87
N TRP A 147 13.58 -0.34 -19.15
CA TRP A 147 12.41 -1.12 -18.69
C TRP A 147 12.27 -1.19 -17.17
N TYR A 148 13.38 -1.06 -16.42
CA TYR A 148 13.40 -1.00 -14.96
C TYR A 148 13.34 0.43 -14.38
N SER A 149 13.33 1.47 -15.23
CA SER A 149 13.23 2.88 -14.78
C SER A 149 11.79 3.43 -14.85
N LEU A 150 10.77 2.56 -15.05
CA LEU A 150 9.39 2.98 -15.28
C LEU A 150 8.79 3.78 -14.12
N ALA A 151 9.11 3.41 -12.87
CA ALA A 151 8.71 4.16 -11.68
C ALA A 151 9.26 5.61 -11.64
N ARG A 152 10.35 5.89 -12.38
CA ARG A 152 10.95 7.23 -12.52
C ARG A 152 10.56 7.93 -13.82
N LEU A 153 9.56 7.45 -14.58
CA LEU A 153 9.12 8.08 -15.83
C LEU A 153 8.72 9.56 -15.66
N ASN A 154 8.11 9.90 -14.52
CA ASN A 154 7.66 11.24 -14.16
C ASN A 154 8.79 12.13 -13.57
N ASN A 155 9.95 11.55 -13.22
CA ASN A 155 11.11 12.34 -12.80
C ASN A 155 11.86 12.84 -14.06
N ARG A 156 11.51 14.05 -14.50
CA ARG A 156 11.99 14.65 -15.75
C ARG A 156 12.60 16.01 -15.45
N THR A 157 13.80 16.28 -15.96
CA THR A 157 14.34 17.63 -15.88
C THR A 157 13.56 18.52 -16.85
N HIS A 158 12.70 19.36 -16.28
CA HIS A 158 12.02 20.47 -16.95
C HIS A 158 12.81 21.78 -16.81
N ARG A 159 14.09 21.70 -16.42
CA ARG A 159 15.00 22.83 -16.33
C ARG A 159 15.46 23.21 -17.74
N GLU A 160 15.27 24.48 -18.11
CA GLU A 160 15.83 25.10 -19.31
C GLU A 160 16.85 26.13 -18.81
N LEU A 161 18.13 25.76 -18.84
CA LEU A 161 19.24 26.49 -18.21
C LEU A 161 20.41 26.65 -19.17
N LEU A 162 21.10 27.78 -19.13
CA LEU A 162 22.34 28.01 -19.86
C LEU A 162 23.27 28.89 -19.03
N VAL A 163 24.43 28.36 -18.65
CA VAL A 163 25.51 29.12 -17.99
C VAL A 163 26.70 29.22 -18.94
N VAL A 164 27.25 30.43 -19.10
CA VAL A 164 28.40 30.73 -19.95
C VAL A 164 29.53 31.33 -19.11
N ASP A 165 30.73 30.76 -19.25
CA ASP A 165 32.00 31.13 -18.60
C ASP A 165 31.94 31.28 -17.07
N GLY A 166 30.90 30.75 -16.42
CA GLY A 166 30.59 30.97 -15.00
C GLY A 166 30.13 32.39 -14.66
N GLN A 167 29.79 33.23 -15.65
CA GLN A 167 29.55 34.68 -15.49
C GLN A 167 28.16 35.16 -15.96
N ILE A 168 27.54 34.47 -16.92
CA ILE A 168 26.19 34.77 -17.41
C ILE A 168 25.34 33.51 -17.30
N ALA A 169 24.15 33.61 -16.69
CA ALA A 169 23.15 32.56 -16.68
C ALA A 169 21.87 32.98 -17.41
N PHE A 170 21.15 32.01 -17.99
CA PHE A 170 19.78 32.15 -18.48
C PHE A 170 18.90 31.08 -17.82
N VAL A 171 17.73 31.48 -17.33
CA VAL A 171 16.75 30.62 -16.62
C VAL A 171 15.33 30.95 -17.07
N GLY A 172 14.55 29.96 -17.51
CA GLY A 172 13.20 30.22 -18.05
C GLY A 172 12.36 28.99 -18.35
N GLY A 173 11.24 29.18 -19.06
CA GLY A 173 10.31 28.12 -19.46
C GLY A 173 10.52 27.55 -20.88
N ALA A 174 11.27 28.26 -21.73
CA ALA A 174 11.43 27.91 -23.14
C ALA A 174 12.72 27.13 -23.44
N GLY A 175 12.55 25.93 -23.99
CA GLY A 175 13.64 25.19 -24.64
C GLY A 175 13.91 25.66 -26.07
N VAL A 176 14.65 24.87 -26.85
CA VAL A 176 15.11 25.21 -28.21
C VAL A 176 14.17 24.62 -29.27
N ALA A 177 13.25 25.44 -29.79
CA ALA A 177 12.40 25.10 -30.94
C ALA A 177 11.77 26.34 -31.64
N ASP A 178 11.60 26.26 -32.96
CA ASP A 178 11.15 27.37 -33.81
C ASP A 178 9.83 28.05 -33.41
N TRP A 179 8.94 27.39 -32.65
CA TRP A 179 7.60 27.93 -32.32
C TRP A 179 7.60 29.04 -31.26
N TRP A 180 8.69 29.19 -30.49
CA TRP A 180 8.94 30.37 -29.66
C TRP A 180 9.65 31.51 -30.42
N TRP A 181 10.25 31.23 -31.59
CA TRP A 181 10.97 32.19 -32.43
C TRP A 181 10.09 32.80 -33.53
N LYS A 182 9.18 32.00 -34.10
CA LYS A 182 8.28 32.44 -35.19
C LYS A 182 6.96 31.67 -35.24
N PRO A 183 5.88 32.26 -35.81
CA PRO A 183 4.64 31.55 -36.08
C PRO A 183 4.85 30.34 -37.02
N GLY A 184 4.05 29.29 -36.86
CA GLY A 184 3.92 28.23 -37.87
C GLY A 184 4.93 27.06 -37.82
N GLY A 185 5.66 26.86 -36.72
CA GLY A 185 6.48 25.64 -36.55
C GLY A 185 5.66 24.34 -36.67
N LYS A 186 6.28 23.21 -37.04
CA LYS A 186 5.66 21.95 -37.57
C LYS A 186 4.49 21.29 -36.81
N ARG A 187 4.06 21.78 -35.65
CA ARG A 187 2.84 21.35 -34.93
C ARG A 187 1.69 22.38 -34.97
N HIS A 188 1.92 23.59 -35.47
CA HIS A 188 0.88 24.59 -35.67
C HIS A 188 0.07 24.32 -36.94
N ARG A 189 -1.27 24.43 -36.82
CA ARG A 189 -2.10 24.81 -37.97
C ARG A 189 -1.77 26.28 -38.31
N SER A 190 -1.81 26.62 -39.60
CA SER A 190 -1.62 28.00 -40.08
C SER A 190 -2.59 28.97 -39.39
N GLY A 191 -2.15 30.22 -39.18
CA GLY A 191 -2.97 31.28 -38.57
C GLY A 191 -2.99 31.32 -37.03
N ARG A 192 -2.18 30.53 -36.31
CA ARG A 192 -2.01 30.65 -34.86
C ARG A 192 -0.76 31.47 -34.49
N PRO A 193 -0.80 32.28 -33.41
CA PRO A 193 0.32 33.11 -32.96
C PRO A 193 1.52 32.29 -32.46
N MET A 194 2.66 32.96 -32.34
CA MET A 194 3.90 32.47 -31.73
C MET A 194 3.69 32.12 -30.24
N TRP A 195 4.45 31.16 -29.72
CA TRP A 195 4.47 30.86 -28.28
C TRP A 195 5.26 31.95 -27.56
N ARG A 196 4.68 32.51 -26.49
CA ARG A 196 5.37 33.45 -25.59
C ARG A 196 5.76 32.74 -24.31
N ASP A 197 6.92 33.10 -23.80
CA ASP A 197 7.55 32.49 -22.64
C ASP A 197 8.58 33.48 -22.07
N MET A 198 9.01 33.25 -20.84
CA MET A 198 9.92 34.16 -20.14
C MET A 198 11.26 33.49 -19.87
N MET A 199 12.34 34.24 -20.13
CA MET A 199 13.72 33.87 -19.80
C MET A 199 14.36 35.04 -19.05
N ALA A 200 14.90 34.79 -17.86
CA ALA A 200 15.72 35.74 -17.15
C ALA A 200 17.18 35.55 -17.56
N ARG A 201 17.85 36.61 -18.03
CA ARG A 201 19.32 36.69 -18.12
C ARG A 201 19.84 37.25 -16.80
N ILE A 202 20.87 36.62 -16.25
CA ILE A 202 21.39 36.88 -14.92
C ILE A 202 22.91 37.04 -15.00
N GLU A 203 23.42 38.13 -14.42
CA GLU A 203 24.84 38.41 -14.21
C GLU A 203 25.04 38.73 -12.71
N GLY A 204 26.14 38.28 -12.10
CA GLY A 204 26.43 38.46 -10.67
C GLY A 204 26.67 37.16 -9.90
N PRO A 205 26.76 37.22 -8.55
CA PRO A 205 27.02 36.07 -7.67
C PRO A 205 26.13 34.84 -7.92
N LEU A 206 24.83 35.06 -8.13
CA LEU A 206 23.79 34.02 -8.31
C LEU A 206 24.06 33.03 -9.44
N VAL A 207 24.92 33.40 -10.41
CA VAL A 207 25.34 32.51 -11.50
C VAL A 207 26.07 31.27 -10.98
N ALA A 208 26.77 31.35 -9.83
CA ALA A 208 27.42 30.22 -9.20
C ALA A 208 26.41 29.17 -8.68
N ASP A 209 25.31 29.61 -8.07
CA ASP A 209 24.27 28.71 -7.56
C ASP A 209 23.52 28.03 -8.71
N ILE A 210 23.19 28.79 -9.77
CA ILE A 210 22.58 28.25 -10.99
C ILE A 210 23.52 27.22 -11.64
N GLN A 211 24.83 27.47 -11.64
CA GLN A 211 25.82 26.49 -12.08
C GLN A 211 25.87 25.24 -11.20
N GLY A 212 25.63 25.36 -9.88
CA GLY A 212 25.42 24.21 -8.99
C GLY A 212 24.18 23.39 -9.33
N VAL A 213 23.07 24.06 -9.70
CA VAL A 213 21.83 23.41 -10.18
C VAL A 213 22.06 22.65 -11.49
N VAL A 214 22.93 23.14 -12.39
CA VAL A 214 23.33 22.43 -13.62
C VAL A 214 24.28 21.26 -13.33
N ALA A 215 25.19 21.41 -12.37
CA ALA A 215 26.13 20.35 -11.99
C ALA A 215 25.42 19.14 -11.35
N GLU A 216 24.27 19.33 -10.71
CA GLU A 216 23.45 18.24 -10.16
C GLU A 216 23.01 17.23 -11.24
N ASN A 217 22.31 17.66 -12.29
CA ASN A 217 21.79 16.70 -13.26
C ASN A 217 22.92 16.09 -14.09
N TRP A 218 24.03 16.81 -14.29
CA TRP A 218 25.25 16.24 -14.87
C TRP A 218 25.76 15.06 -14.02
N LEU A 219 25.91 15.27 -12.71
CA LEU A 219 26.27 14.22 -11.75
C LEU A 219 25.28 13.05 -11.78
N GLU A 220 23.97 13.31 -11.84
CA GLU A 220 22.94 12.25 -11.96
C GLU A 220 23.03 11.48 -13.29
N CYS A 221 23.48 12.13 -14.38
CA CYS A 221 23.59 11.51 -15.70
C CYS A 221 24.82 10.60 -15.86
N CYS A 222 25.97 10.97 -15.30
CA CYS A 222 27.24 10.29 -15.59
C CYS A 222 28.14 9.99 -14.38
N GLY A 223 27.80 10.43 -13.17
CA GLY A 223 28.59 10.22 -11.96
C GLY A 223 29.79 11.18 -11.80
N GLU A 224 29.94 12.17 -12.69
CA GLU A 224 31.02 13.16 -12.63
C GLU A 224 30.61 14.38 -11.80
N ILE A 225 31.37 14.68 -10.75
CA ILE A 225 31.26 15.96 -10.03
C ILE A 225 32.06 17.00 -10.83
N LEU A 226 31.39 18.03 -11.35
CA LEU A 226 32.07 19.19 -11.92
C LEU A 226 32.72 20.00 -10.79
N THR A 227 34.06 20.02 -10.73
CA THR A 227 34.84 20.69 -9.67
C THR A 227 35.83 21.75 -10.20
N GLY A 228 35.84 22.00 -11.52
CA GLY A 228 36.85 22.86 -12.15
C GLY A 228 36.72 24.34 -11.77
N PRO A 229 37.82 25.09 -11.63
CA PRO A 229 37.79 26.53 -11.32
C PRO A 229 37.15 27.38 -12.43
N LEU A 230 37.08 26.85 -13.66
CA LEU A 230 36.35 27.46 -14.80
C LEU A 230 34.84 27.18 -14.77
N THR A 231 34.37 26.37 -13.81
CA THR A 231 32.95 26.07 -13.58
C THR A 231 32.40 26.98 -12.49
N TYR A 232 32.96 26.93 -11.27
CA TYR A 232 32.55 27.81 -10.17
C TYR A 232 33.48 29.02 -10.07
N LYS A 233 33.24 30.02 -10.93
CA LYS A 233 33.87 31.33 -10.74
C LYS A 233 33.15 32.12 -9.65
N ARG A 234 33.91 32.80 -8.79
CA ARG A 234 33.38 33.80 -7.88
C ARG A 234 33.07 35.07 -8.69
N SER A 235 31.82 35.24 -9.10
CA SER A 235 31.37 36.42 -9.83
C SER A 235 31.50 37.70 -9.00
N VAL A 236 31.68 38.81 -9.70
CA VAL A 236 31.70 40.17 -9.13
C VAL A 236 30.27 40.73 -9.12
N ALA A 237 30.00 41.68 -8.23
CA ALA A 237 28.78 42.49 -8.23
C ALA A 237 28.49 43.06 -9.63
N ALA A 238 27.28 42.83 -10.15
CA ALA A 238 26.86 43.21 -11.50
C ALA A 238 25.63 44.14 -11.53
N GLY A 239 24.92 44.26 -10.41
CA GLY A 239 23.75 45.13 -10.24
C GLY A 239 23.30 45.17 -8.78
N ALA A 240 22.05 45.54 -8.53
CA ALA A 240 21.45 45.63 -7.18
C ALA A 240 20.11 44.86 -7.09
N SER A 241 20.02 43.72 -7.79
CA SER A 241 18.81 42.89 -7.86
C SER A 241 18.92 41.73 -6.85
N PRO A 242 18.13 41.74 -5.75
CA PRO A 242 18.13 40.63 -4.81
C PRO A 242 17.39 39.41 -5.40
N ALA A 243 18.08 38.26 -5.43
CA ALA A 243 17.53 37.01 -5.93
C ALA A 243 18.31 35.80 -5.37
N PHE A 244 17.62 34.67 -5.21
CA PHE A 244 18.18 33.38 -4.78
C PHE A 244 17.89 32.28 -5.81
N ALA A 245 18.67 31.20 -5.83
CA ALA A 245 18.44 30.05 -6.71
C ALA A 245 17.86 28.89 -5.89
N ILE A 246 16.58 28.56 -6.13
CA ILE A 246 15.91 27.46 -5.44
C ILE A 246 15.90 26.20 -6.30
N LYS A 247 16.63 25.20 -5.82
CA LYS A 247 16.59 23.82 -6.29
C LYS A 247 15.34 23.12 -5.75
N SER A 248 14.68 22.32 -6.58
CA SER A 248 13.57 21.45 -6.17
C SER A 248 13.55 20.18 -7.01
N SER A 249 13.07 19.08 -6.40
CA SER A 249 12.88 17.76 -7.02
C SER A 249 11.52 17.18 -6.59
N PRO A 250 10.86 16.33 -7.40
CA PRO A 250 9.65 15.61 -6.99
C PRO A 250 9.93 14.38 -6.11
N SER A 251 11.20 14.08 -5.78
CA SER A 251 11.56 12.96 -4.91
C SER A 251 11.02 13.09 -3.48
N ASP A 252 10.87 14.32 -2.98
CA ASP A 252 10.53 14.60 -1.59
C ASP A 252 9.04 14.87 -1.42
N ARG A 253 8.44 14.32 -0.36
CA ARG A 253 7.01 14.49 -0.08
C ARG A 253 6.63 15.95 0.22
N ALA A 254 7.59 16.74 0.71
CA ALA A 254 7.48 18.17 0.97
C ALA A 254 8.54 18.94 0.15
N THR A 255 8.25 19.20 -1.13
CA THR A 255 9.24 19.84 -2.02
C THR A 255 9.49 21.29 -1.66
N VAL A 256 10.76 21.74 -1.76
CA VAL A 256 11.17 23.11 -1.41
C VAL A 256 10.36 24.16 -2.19
N SER A 257 10.17 23.98 -3.49
CA SER A 257 9.34 24.88 -4.30
C SER A 257 7.89 24.97 -3.79
N ARG A 258 7.33 23.88 -3.26
CA ARG A 258 5.97 23.88 -2.70
C ARG A 258 5.88 24.61 -1.36
N VAL A 259 6.93 24.55 -0.55
CA VAL A 259 7.08 25.35 0.68
C VAL A 259 7.17 26.84 0.32
N LEU A 260 8.12 27.22 -0.53
CA LEU A 260 8.27 28.58 -1.07
C LEU A 260 6.93 29.17 -1.53
N PHE A 261 6.21 28.44 -2.40
CA PHE A 261 4.93 28.93 -2.92
C PHE A 261 3.86 29.11 -1.83
N GLN A 262 3.80 28.27 -0.78
CA GLN A 262 2.91 28.52 0.35
C GLN A 262 3.30 29.82 1.08
N THR A 263 4.60 29.97 1.41
CA THR A 263 5.14 31.10 2.16
C THR A 263 4.91 32.42 1.43
N LEU A 264 5.18 32.47 0.12
CA LEU A 264 4.93 33.65 -0.72
C LEU A 264 3.44 34.01 -0.84
N VAL A 265 2.51 33.06 -0.70
CA VAL A 265 1.07 33.32 -0.83
C VAL A 265 0.45 33.77 0.49
N GLU A 266 0.59 33.00 1.57
CA GLU A 266 -0.06 33.36 2.85
C GLU A 266 0.58 34.60 3.52
N ALA A 267 1.83 34.95 3.23
CA ALA A 267 2.44 36.20 3.68
C ALA A 267 2.00 37.44 2.86
N SER A 268 1.37 37.27 1.69
CA SER A 268 1.18 38.39 0.74
C SER A 268 0.04 39.35 1.15
N ALA A 269 0.41 40.56 1.57
CA ALA A 269 -0.54 41.54 2.12
C ALA A 269 -1.40 42.31 1.09
N ARG A 270 -1.03 42.36 -0.20
CA ARG A 270 -1.73 43.22 -1.20
C ARG A 270 -1.91 42.64 -2.60
N ARG A 271 -0.97 41.83 -3.09
CA ARG A 271 -1.01 41.27 -4.47
C ARG A 271 -0.02 40.11 -4.61
N VAL A 272 -0.52 38.92 -4.95
CA VAL A 272 0.31 37.87 -5.57
C VAL A 272 0.40 38.13 -7.07
N ARG A 273 1.57 37.89 -7.67
CA ARG A 273 1.74 37.68 -9.11
C ARG A 273 2.29 36.27 -9.31
N ILE A 274 1.60 35.46 -10.11
CA ILE A 274 2.01 34.08 -10.41
C ILE A 274 2.32 34.00 -11.91
N THR A 275 3.53 33.58 -12.24
CA THR A 275 3.92 33.23 -13.61
C THR A 275 4.41 31.79 -13.58
N THR A 276 3.69 30.90 -14.24
CA THR A 276 4.04 29.47 -14.35
C THR A 276 3.52 28.92 -15.68
N PRO A 277 4.23 28.01 -16.36
CA PRO A 277 3.70 27.31 -17.53
C PRO A 277 2.50 26.41 -17.19
N TYR A 278 2.36 25.98 -15.92
CA TYR A 278 1.28 25.12 -15.45
C TYR A 278 0.77 25.58 -14.07
N PHE A 279 -0.43 26.15 -14.01
CA PHE A 279 -1.10 26.49 -12.75
C PHE A 279 -2.11 25.42 -12.35
N LEU A 280 -1.65 24.43 -11.57
CA LEU A 280 -2.46 23.32 -11.07
C LEU A 280 -2.42 23.29 -9.52
N PRO A 281 -3.11 24.23 -8.84
CA PRO A 281 -3.01 24.38 -7.39
C PRO A 281 -3.76 23.26 -6.64
N ASP A 282 -3.09 22.64 -5.66
CA ASP A 282 -3.67 21.58 -4.81
C ASP A 282 -4.77 22.12 -3.87
N LYS A 283 -5.32 21.25 -3.01
CA LYS A 283 -6.40 21.64 -2.07
C LYS A 283 -5.92 22.68 -1.03
N ALA A 284 -4.75 22.49 -0.43
CA ALA A 284 -4.19 23.41 0.56
C ALA A 284 -3.80 24.76 -0.08
N PHE A 285 -3.20 24.73 -1.28
CA PHE A 285 -2.80 25.94 -1.99
C PHE A 285 -4.02 26.78 -2.42
N ARG A 286 -5.12 26.13 -2.84
CA ARG A 286 -6.40 26.81 -3.11
C ARG A 286 -7.05 27.40 -1.85
N VAL A 287 -6.92 26.74 -0.70
CA VAL A 287 -7.39 27.29 0.59
C VAL A 287 -6.58 28.52 0.99
N ALA A 288 -5.25 28.45 0.93
CA ALA A 288 -4.34 29.57 1.16
C ALA A 288 -4.66 30.77 0.24
N PHE A 289 -4.81 30.53 -1.07
CA PHE A 289 -5.21 31.59 -2.01
C PHE A 289 -6.55 32.22 -1.66
N ARG A 290 -7.57 31.40 -1.32
CA ARG A 290 -8.89 31.92 -0.94
C ARG A 290 -8.80 32.77 0.32
N ARG A 291 -8.13 32.28 1.36
CA ARG A 291 -7.91 32.98 2.65
C ARG A 291 -7.25 34.34 2.45
N THR A 292 -6.15 34.35 1.69
CA THR A 292 -5.37 35.55 1.37
C THR A 292 -6.22 36.56 0.60
N ALA A 293 -6.93 36.09 -0.43
CA ALA A 293 -7.80 36.93 -1.26
C ALA A 293 -9.05 37.46 -0.52
N THR A 294 -9.47 36.84 0.59
CA THR A 294 -10.60 37.31 1.43
C THR A 294 -10.16 38.11 2.67
N GLY A 295 -8.86 38.35 2.88
CA GLY A 295 -8.34 39.15 4.01
C GLY A 295 -8.64 38.56 5.39
N SER A 296 -9.02 37.28 5.46
CA SER A 296 -9.42 36.59 6.68
C SER A 296 -8.19 36.15 7.49
N ALA A 297 -7.85 36.96 8.51
CA ALA A 297 -6.66 36.80 9.35
C ALA A 297 -6.61 35.46 10.14
N LEU A 298 -5.44 35.17 10.72
CA LEU A 298 -5.23 34.11 11.71
C LEU A 298 -5.94 34.50 13.03
N GLY A 299 -7.26 34.23 13.14
CA GLY A 299 -7.99 34.63 14.35
C GLY A 299 -9.50 34.34 14.44
N ALA A 300 -10.09 33.41 13.67
CA ALA A 300 -11.46 32.94 13.93
C ALA A 300 -11.75 31.58 13.28
N ALA A 301 -12.18 30.60 14.09
CA ALA A 301 -12.77 29.37 13.58
C ALA A 301 -14.27 29.60 13.29
N ARG A 302 -14.61 29.84 12.02
CA ARG A 302 -15.98 29.73 11.49
C ARG A 302 -15.96 29.03 10.15
N GLU A 303 -16.90 28.12 9.94
CA GLU A 303 -17.00 27.36 8.69
C GLU A 303 -17.34 28.26 7.50
N PRO A 304 -16.70 28.06 6.33
CA PRO A 304 -17.06 28.78 5.12
C PRO A 304 -18.37 28.21 4.54
N ALA A 305 -19.50 28.84 4.90
CA ALA A 305 -20.83 28.47 4.41
C ALA A 305 -20.85 28.23 2.89
N VAL A 306 -21.28 27.03 2.49
CA VAL A 306 -21.27 26.59 1.08
C VAL A 306 -22.48 27.15 0.35
N VAL A 307 -22.36 28.40 -0.11
CA VAL A 307 -23.31 28.98 -1.06
C VAL A 307 -23.19 28.24 -2.40
N ARG A 308 -24.10 27.29 -2.63
CA ARG A 308 -24.26 26.62 -3.92
C ARG A 308 -24.70 27.65 -4.98
N PRO A 309 -24.08 27.70 -6.17
CA PRO A 309 -24.61 28.51 -7.27
C PRO A 309 -25.98 27.96 -7.71
N ALA A 310 -27.02 28.78 -7.62
CA ALA A 310 -28.31 28.44 -8.22
C ALA A 310 -28.18 28.50 -9.75
N ALA A 311 -28.61 27.43 -10.44
CA ALA A 311 -28.52 27.39 -11.89
C ALA A 311 -29.64 28.21 -12.55
N ARG A 312 -29.29 29.29 -13.28
CA ARG A 312 -30.05 29.71 -14.48
C ARG A 312 -29.29 30.65 -15.42
N SER A 313 -29.54 30.40 -16.70
CA SER A 313 -29.44 31.26 -17.88
C SER A 313 -29.20 32.77 -17.72
N GLY A 314 -28.30 33.31 -18.55
CA GLY A 314 -28.33 34.72 -18.95
C GLY A 314 -26.94 35.34 -19.20
N ARG A 315 -26.80 36.13 -20.27
CA ARG A 315 -25.68 37.08 -20.41
C ARG A 315 -25.97 38.32 -19.58
N GLN A 316 -24.98 38.85 -18.86
CA GLN A 316 -24.71 40.29 -18.85
C GLN A 316 -23.32 40.61 -18.29
N ASP A 317 -22.73 41.70 -18.76
CA ASP A 317 -21.39 42.15 -18.40
C ASP A 317 -21.36 42.85 -17.04
N PHE A 318 -20.25 42.67 -16.29
CA PHE A 318 -19.98 43.43 -15.08
C PHE A 318 -18.69 44.24 -15.23
N ARG A 319 -18.84 45.56 -15.42
CA ARG A 319 -17.81 46.55 -15.08
C ARG A 319 -17.91 46.88 -13.60
N ILE A 320 -16.79 46.87 -12.88
CA ILE A 320 -16.72 47.35 -11.50
C ILE A 320 -16.34 48.84 -11.51
N ARG A 321 -17.08 49.64 -10.74
CA ARG A 321 -16.61 50.92 -10.18
C ARG A 321 -16.82 50.88 -8.66
N SER A 322 -15.94 51.56 -7.93
CA SER A 322 -16.06 51.74 -6.48
C SER A 322 -17.30 52.56 -6.13
N ARG A 323 -17.80 52.34 -4.92
CA ARG A 323 -18.57 53.36 -4.18
C ARG A 323 -17.61 54.10 -3.28
N ASP A 324 -17.74 55.41 -3.28
CA ASP A 324 -17.68 56.26 -2.09
C ASP A 324 -18.77 57.34 -2.25
N ASP A 325 -19.05 58.05 -1.16
CA ASP A 325 -19.90 59.25 -1.05
C ASP A 325 -21.40 59.18 -1.43
N ALA A 326 -22.19 58.96 -0.36
CA ALA A 326 -23.08 59.97 0.23
C ALA A 326 -24.38 60.45 -0.47
N GLN A 327 -25.46 60.32 0.33
CA GLN A 327 -26.58 61.26 0.55
C GLN A 327 -27.75 61.44 -0.45
N GLN A 328 -28.94 61.47 0.18
CA GLN A 328 -30.21 62.13 -0.23
C GLN A 328 -30.99 61.61 -1.45
N GLY A 329 -32.32 61.83 -1.42
CA GLY A 329 -33.20 61.79 -2.60
C GLY A 329 -34.04 60.52 -2.83
N ALA A 330 -35.30 60.57 -2.43
CA ALA A 330 -36.41 59.76 -2.99
C ALA A 330 -37.53 60.71 -3.46
N PRO A 331 -38.60 60.29 -4.17
CA PRO A 331 -38.83 59.06 -4.95
C PRO A 331 -39.21 59.35 -6.43
N GLY A 332 -39.31 58.33 -7.32
CA GLY A 332 -39.60 58.57 -8.75
C GLY A 332 -40.18 57.42 -9.60
N ARG A 333 -41.51 57.37 -9.67
CA ARG A 333 -42.45 56.69 -10.62
C ARG A 333 -41.93 55.96 -11.89
N ARG A 334 -42.45 54.72 -12.09
CA ARG A 334 -42.82 54.04 -13.37
C ARG A 334 -43.71 54.94 -14.26
N PRO A 335 -43.84 54.80 -15.63
CA PRO A 335 -44.44 53.58 -16.24
C PRO A 335 -44.20 53.22 -17.76
N VAL A 336 -44.47 51.94 -18.07
CA VAL A 336 -45.25 51.35 -19.22
C VAL A 336 -44.96 51.69 -20.71
N GLY A 337 -44.95 50.63 -21.55
CA GLY A 337 -45.31 50.64 -23.00
C GLY A 337 -44.14 50.48 -24.00
N GLY A 338 -44.29 49.90 -25.20
CA GLY A 338 -45.41 49.14 -25.79
C GLY A 338 -45.21 48.72 -27.28
N HIS A 339 -45.37 47.42 -27.57
CA HIS A 339 -45.63 46.71 -28.87
C HIS A 339 -45.19 47.18 -30.30
N ARG A 340 -44.52 46.23 -31.00
CA ARG A 340 -44.77 45.65 -32.37
C ARG A 340 -44.61 46.47 -33.69
N HIS A 341 -44.34 45.69 -34.76
CA HIS A 341 -44.37 45.88 -36.23
C HIS A 341 -42.99 45.95 -36.94
N ASP A 342 -42.75 45.40 -38.15
CA ASP A 342 -43.43 44.29 -38.88
C ASP A 342 -42.58 43.70 -40.06
N GLN A 343 -42.82 42.43 -40.39
CA GLN A 343 -42.84 41.81 -41.76
C GLN A 343 -41.61 41.80 -42.74
N PRO A 344 -41.64 41.16 -43.96
CA PRO A 344 -40.61 40.14 -44.32
C PRO A 344 -40.07 40.17 -45.79
N ARG A 345 -39.36 39.10 -46.24
CA ARG A 345 -39.50 38.44 -47.58
C ARG A 345 -38.63 37.15 -47.74
N GLN A 346 -38.79 36.42 -48.86
CA GLN A 346 -38.24 35.07 -49.13
C GLN A 346 -37.24 35.00 -50.35
N PRO A 347 -37.17 33.98 -51.25
CA PRO A 347 -36.02 33.04 -51.31
C PRO A 347 -35.43 32.84 -52.74
N ILE A 348 -34.55 31.83 -52.95
CA ILE A 348 -34.25 31.22 -54.28
C ILE A 348 -33.65 29.78 -54.15
N VAL A 349 -33.50 29.02 -55.25
CA VAL A 349 -33.71 27.55 -55.30
C VAL A 349 -32.69 26.74 -56.16
N ARG A 350 -32.34 25.51 -55.70
CA ARG A 350 -31.79 24.28 -56.39
C ARG A 350 -30.70 24.36 -57.50
N THR A 351 -29.81 23.36 -57.53
CA THR A 351 -29.73 22.34 -58.64
C THR A 351 -28.78 21.16 -58.34
N GLN A 352 -28.86 20.09 -59.16
CA GLN A 352 -27.95 18.92 -59.21
C GLN A 352 -27.56 18.65 -60.69
N ARG A 353 -26.38 18.04 -60.96
CA ARG A 353 -26.22 16.97 -61.99
C ARG A 353 -24.85 16.27 -61.99
N ARG A 354 -24.75 15.17 -62.74
CA ARG A 354 -23.57 14.30 -62.98
C ARG A 354 -22.89 14.58 -64.33
N SER A 355 -21.63 14.16 -64.51
CA SER A 355 -21.10 13.61 -65.78
C SER A 355 -19.91 12.65 -65.55
N GLU A 356 -19.55 11.86 -66.57
CA GLU A 356 -18.44 10.88 -66.56
C GLU A 356 -17.49 11.09 -67.79
N ARG A 357 -16.24 10.56 -67.74
CA ARG A 357 -15.64 9.52 -68.66
C ARG A 357 -14.18 9.71 -69.15
N ARG A 358 -13.45 8.55 -69.15
CA ARG A 358 -12.44 8.06 -70.14
C ARG A 358 -11.09 8.82 -70.21
N ARG A 359 -9.91 8.28 -70.62
CA ARG A 359 -9.23 6.97 -70.89
C ARG A 359 -7.85 7.38 -71.53
N ALA A 360 -6.79 6.58 -71.78
CA ALA A 360 -6.44 5.14 -71.63
C ALA A 360 -4.92 4.84 -71.90
N ARG A 361 -4.47 3.60 -71.58
CA ARG A 361 -3.29 2.83 -72.12
C ARG A 361 -1.87 3.33 -71.73
N ARG A 362 -0.76 2.54 -71.81
CA ARG A 362 -0.49 1.20 -72.42
C ARG A 362 0.21 0.19 -71.44
N SER A 363 1.06 -0.77 -71.88
CA SER A 363 1.05 -2.14 -71.28
C SER A 363 2.23 -3.12 -71.52
N GLY A 364 2.62 -3.93 -70.50
CA GLY A 364 3.47 -5.14 -70.55
C GLY A 364 3.40 -5.94 -69.22
N ARG A 365 3.16 -7.27 -69.14
CA ARG A 365 3.95 -8.49 -69.52
C ARG A 365 5.19 -8.72 -68.62
N ARG A 366 5.53 -9.91 -68.07
CA ARG A 366 5.01 -11.32 -67.96
C ARG A 366 5.65 -11.92 -66.66
N ALA A 367 5.04 -12.73 -65.78
CA ALA A 367 4.48 -14.10 -65.84
C ALA A 367 5.49 -15.27 -65.62
N HIS A 368 5.04 -16.35 -64.93
CA HIS A 368 5.71 -17.61 -64.49
C HIS A 368 6.34 -17.67 -63.07
N GLN A 369 6.38 -18.81 -62.35
CA GLN A 369 5.42 -19.94 -62.15
C GLN A 369 5.98 -20.98 -61.14
N LEU A 370 5.15 -21.48 -60.19
CA LEU A 370 5.23 -22.85 -59.56
C LEU A 370 6.52 -23.17 -58.73
N ARG A 371 6.63 -24.22 -57.88
CA ARG A 371 5.69 -25.24 -57.33
C ARG A 371 6.14 -25.73 -55.92
N PHE A 372 5.28 -26.54 -55.31
CA PHE A 372 5.47 -27.50 -54.20
C PHE A 372 6.85 -28.23 -54.20
N ARG A 373 7.35 -28.84 -53.11
CA ARG A 373 6.67 -29.76 -52.15
C ARG A 373 7.43 -29.92 -50.79
N ALA A 374 6.92 -30.77 -49.90
CA ALA A 374 7.28 -30.86 -48.47
C ALA A 374 8.09 -32.12 -48.05
N ARG A 375 8.77 -32.02 -46.88
CA ARG A 375 9.04 -33.09 -45.86
C ARG A 375 9.88 -34.33 -46.30
N PRO A 376 10.29 -35.27 -45.40
CA PRO A 376 10.39 -35.28 -43.91
C PRO A 376 11.74 -35.86 -43.36
N HIS A 377 11.86 -36.05 -42.03
CA HIS A 377 12.74 -37.03 -41.31
C HIS A 377 14.28 -36.87 -41.43
N ALA A 378 15.15 -37.45 -40.57
CA ALA A 378 14.99 -38.07 -39.24
C ALA A 378 16.33 -38.07 -38.43
N GLU A 379 16.20 -38.29 -37.11
CA GLU A 379 17.10 -38.92 -36.12
C GLU A 379 18.64 -38.73 -36.06
N ARG A 380 19.08 -38.55 -34.79
CA ARG A 380 20.27 -39.13 -34.09
C ARG A 380 21.58 -39.33 -34.86
N GLY A 381 22.64 -38.66 -34.38
CA GLY A 381 24.03 -39.05 -34.63
C GLY A 381 24.99 -38.35 -33.67
N ASN A 382 25.67 -39.11 -32.82
CA ASN A 382 26.77 -38.64 -31.97
C ASN A 382 28.08 -38.93 -32.69
N ASP A 383 29.03 -37.98 -32.75
CA ASP A 383 30.38 -38.21 -32.24
C ASP A 383 31.26 -36.93 -32.18
N SER A 384 32.45 -37.13 -31.65
CA SER A 384 33.42 -36.19 -31.13
C SER A 384 34.57 -35.87 -32.09
N ARG A 385 35.23 -34.74 -31.81
CA ARG A 385 36.69 -34.54 -31.94
C ARG A 385 37.07 -33.23 -31.23
N GLY A 386 38.04 -33.28 -30.33
CA GLY A 386 38.59 -32.09 -29.66
C GLY A 386 40.01 -31.78 -30.14
N VAL A 387 40.62 -30.72 -29.60
CA VAL A 387 42.09 -30.51 -29.53
C VAL A 387 42.40 -29.38 -28.53
N ALA A 388 43.57 -29.48 -27.89
CA ALA A 388 44.28 -28.45 -27.12
C ALA A 388 45.80 -28.78 -27.22
N PRO A 389 46.77 -28.02 -26.68
CA PRO A 389 46.74 -26.69 -26.02
C PRO A 389 47.63 -25.72 -26.89
N PRO A 390 48.60 -24.87 -26.46
CA PRO A 390 49.02 -24.42 -25.13
C PRO A 390 49.44 -22.92 -24.99
N ALA A 391 50.14 -22.64 -23.88
CA ALA A 391 51.05 -21.52 -23.60
C ALA A 391 50.43 -20.17 -23.16
N GLY A 392 50.81 -19.75 -21.95
CA GLY A 392 50.63 -18.39 -21.45
C GLY A 392 51.99 -17.73 -21.17
N VAL A 393 51.96 -16.50 -20.62
CA VAL A 393 53.08 -15.79 -19.98
C VAL A 393 52.48 -14.90 -18.89
N GLY A 394 53.20 -14.66 -17.79
CA GLY A 394 52.75 -13.76 -16.71
C GLY A 394 53.85 -12.84 -16.21
N LYS A 395 53.49 -11.88 -15.35
CA LYS A 395 54.40 -11.08 -14.52
C LYS A 395 53.63 -10.35 -13.40
N THR A 396 54.14 -10.42 -12.18
CA THR A 396 53.78 -9.55 -11.04
C THR A 396 55.07 -9.15 -10.30
N HIS A 397 55.03 -8.07 -9.51
CA HIS A 397 56.21 -7.56 -8.80
C HIS A 397 56.04 -7.52 -7.27
N ARG A 398 57.18 -7.33 -6.60
CA ARG A 398 57.47 -7.45 -5.15
C ARG A 398 56.58 -6.54 -4.29
N TYR A 399 56.36 -6.78 -2.99
CA TYR A 399 57.25 -7.31 -1.93
C TYR A 399 56.62 -8.48 -1.11
N GLY A 400 57.28 -9.15 -0.15
CA GLY A 400 58.56 -8.83 0.53
C GLY A 400 59.26 -10.00 1.25
N ARG A 401 59.28 -9.97 2.59
CA ARG A 401 59.99 -10.88 3.54
C ARG A 401 59.19 -10.92 4.88
N MET A 402 59.36 -11.87 5.82
CA MET A 402 60.44 -12.85 6.10
C MET A 402 59.93 -14.29 6.33
N ASP A 403 60.88 -15.24 6.36
CA ASP A 403 60.81 -16.70 6.65
C ASP A 403 62.15 -17.05 7.35
N PRO A 404 62.21 -17.98 8.33
CA PRO A 404 63.03 -19.18 8.08
C PRO A 404 62.54 -20.49 8.73
N ARG A 405 62.13 -21.42 7.87
CA ARG A 405 62.64 -22.80 7.66
C ARG A 405 63.35 -23.54 8.83
N THR A 406 62.91 -24.75 9.22
CA THR A 406 63.31 -26.11 8.72
C THR A 406 64.80 -26.50 8.90
N PRO A 407 65.12 -27.79 9.20
CA PRO A 407 65.23 -28.81 8.15
C PRO A 407 64.60 -30.19 8.48
N ALA A 408 64.71 -31.15 7.55
CA ALA A 408 64.18 -32.52 7.64
C ALA A 408 65.22 -33.56 7.11
N ILE A 409 64.78 -34.75 6.66
CA ILE A 409 65.57 -35.87 6.04
C ILE A 409 66.12 -36.86 7.13
N LYS A 410 66.05 -38.21 7.04
CA LYS A 410 66.35 -39.17 5.93
C LYS A 410 65.57 -40.53 6.00
N SER A 411 65.87 -41.44 5.05
CA SER A 411 65.39 -42.83 4.85
C SER A 411 65.85 -43.87 5.91
N GLY A 412 65.39 -45.14 5.98
CA GLY A 412 64.57 -45.99 5.08
C GLY A 412 64.18 -47.39 5.67
N ARG A 413 63.69 -48.35 4.85
CA ARG A 413 63.07 -49.67 5.25
C ARG A 413 64.08 -50.79 5.61
N PRO A 414 63.68 -51.92 6.28
CA PRO A 414 63.15 -53.11 5.57
C PRO A 414 62.09 -54.02 6.29
N ASN A 415 61.42 -54.87 5.48
CA ASN A 415 60.87 -56.24 5.72
C ASN A 415 59.92 -56.63 6.90
N GLY A 416 58.60 -56.49 6.65
CA GLY A 416 57.59 -57.56 6.48
C GLY A 416 57.52 -58.89 7.29
N LEU A 417 56.30 -59.22 7.76
CA LEU A 417 55.77 -60.59 7.99
C LEU A 417 54.22 -60.61 7.81
N ARG A 418 53.54 -61.77 7.85
CA ARG A 418 52.17 -62.01 7.28
C ARG A 418 51.08 -62.37 8.31
N TYR A 419 49.82 -62.33 7.82
CA TYR A 419 48.58 -62.97 8.30
C TYR A 419 47.77 -62.33 9.46
N GLY A 420 46.43 -62.48 9.38
CA GLY A 420 45.49 -62.17 10.47
C GLY A 420 44.11 -61.63 10.06
N PHE A 421 43.21 -62.46 9.50
CA PHE A 421 41.76 -62.16 9.43
C PHE A 421 41.08 -62.66 10.71
N ALA A 422 40.46 -61.78 11.52
CA ALA A 422 39.54 -62.17 12.61
C ALA A 422 38.72 -60.95 13.11
N GLN A 423 37.66 -61.19 13.87
CA GLN A 423 36.72 -60.16 14.36
C GLN A 423 36.89 -59.84 15.87
N HIS A 424 36.37 -58.66 16.26
CA HIS A 424 35.83 -58.28 17.58
C HIS A 424 36.72 -57.85 18.78
N ARG A 425 36.29 -56.70 19.35
CA ARG A 425 36.30 -56.21 20.77
C ARG A 425 37.48 -55.35 21.32
N ARG A 426 37.11 -54.07 21.56
CA ARG A 426 37.40 -53.18 22.72
C ARG A 426 38.81 -52.54 22.89
N GLY A 427 38.80 -51.28 23.37
CA GLY A 427 39.97 -50.43 23.69
C GLY A 427 39.83 -49.04 23.02
N PHE A 428 39.37 -47.93 23.61
CA PHE A 428 39.54 -47.32 24.95
C PHE A 428 40.82 -46.47 25.13
N ALA A 429 40.86 -45.29 24.50
CA ALA A 429 41.71 -44.16 24.88
C ALA A 429 41.06 -42.84 24.36
N GLY A 430 40.95 -41.80 25.19
CA GLY A 430 40.47 -40.47 24.75
C GLY A 430 39.74 -39.61 25.79
N ILE A 431 39.04 -40.21 26.76
CA ILE A 431 38.23 -39.47 27.76
C ILE A 431 38.87 -39.59 29.16
N PHE A 432 40.00 -38.92 29.38
CA PHE A 432 40.59 -38.80 30.74
C PHE A 432 41.27 -37.47 31.08
N ALA A 433 41.48 -36.55 30.13
CA ALA A 433 42.11 -35.25 30.41
C ALA A 433 41.19 -34.27 31.17
N ILE A 434 39.91 -34.18 30.78
CA ILE A 434 39.00 -33.11 31.23
C ILE A 434 38.47 -33.35 32.67
N ARG A 435 38.52 -34.58 33.18
CA ARG A 435 37.95 -34.94 34.50
C ARG A 435 38.82 -34.53 35.70
N ARG A 436 40.03 -33.98 35.48
CA ARG A 436 40.97 -33.63 36.56
C ARG A 436 40.83 -32.20 37.10
N CYS A 437 40.37 -31.24 36.29
CA CYS A 437 40.19 -29.84 36.73
C CYS A 437 38.99 -29.64 37.68
N TRP A 438 37.90 -30.39 37.48
CA TRP A 438 36.66 -30.25 38.26
C TRP A 438 36.76 -30.67 39.75
N ARG A 439 37.87 -31.28 40.18
CA ARG A 439 38.06 -31.68 41.60
C ARG A 439 38.67 -30.59 42.48
N LEU A 440 39.29 -29.54 41.91
CA LEU A 440 39.93 -28.47 42.69
C LEU A 440 38.98 -27.30 43.03
N VAL A 441 37.90 -27.12 42.28
CA VAL A 441 36.90 -26.06 42.54
C VAL A 441 35.82 -26.51 43.54
N ALA A 442 35.62 -27.83 43.71
CA ALA A 442 34.51 -28.39 44.48
C ALA A 442 34.79 -28.65 45.98
N GLN A 443 35.99 -28.34 46.49
CA GLN A 443 36.36 -28.62 47.89
C GLN A 443 35.92 -27.53 48.91
N PRO A 444 35.98 -26.21 48.62
CA PRO A 444 35.55 -25.19 49.60
C PRO A 444 34.09 -25.31 50.01
N PHE A 445 33.22 -25.70 49.06
CA PHE A 445 31.76 -25.75 49.26
C PHE A 445 31.26 -26.91 50.14
N ARG A 446 32.09 -27.90 50.49
CA ARG A 446 31.70 -28.98 51.41
C ARG A 446 32.09 -28.69 52.86
N ALA A 447 33.27 -28.12 53.09
CA ALA A 447 33.74 -27.77 54.43
C ALA A 447 32.81 -26.78 55.18
N ALA A 448 32.08 -25.93 54.45
CA ALA A 448 31.10 -25.01 55.02
C ALA A 448 29.82 -25.69 55.55
N LEU A 449 29.46 -26.87 55.02
CA LEU A 449 28.24 -27.59 55.41
C LEU A 449 28.45 -28.49 56.65
N ASP A 450 29.66 -29.05 56.81
CA ASP A 450 30.00 -29.91 57.95
C ASP A 450 30.23 -29.12 59.26
N LEU A 451 30.23 -27.78 59.21
CA LEU A 451 30.53 -26.89 60.35
C LEU A 451 29.32 -26.40 61.15
N GLY A 452 28.10 -26.85 60.84
CA GLY A 452 26.89 -26.49 61.58
C GLY A 452 26.44 -25.01 61.46
N LEU A 453 27.15 -24.21 60.65
CA LEU A 453 26.77 -22.85 60.29
C LEU A 453 25.56 -22.89 59.35
N HIS A 454 24.36 -23.04 59.93
CA HIS A 454 23.12 -22.71 59.23
C HIS A 454 23.26 -21.29 58.66
N PRO A 455 23.10 -21.10 57.33
CA PRO A 455 22.83 -19.78 56.81
C PRO A 455 21.56 -19.28 57.49
N LEU A 456 21.60 -18.10 58.09
CA LEU A 456 20.39 -17.36 58.43
C LEU A 456 19.69 -17.07 57.11
N ILE A 457 18.73 -17.94 56.73
CA ILE A 457 17.81 -17.68 55.63
C ILE A 457 17.09 -16.39 56.01
N PRO A 458 17.28 -15.27 55.29
CA PRO A 458 16.55 -14.06 55.59
C PRO A 458 15.06 -14.36 55.39
N ALA A 459 14.24 -14.04 56.39
CA ALA A 459 12.79 -14.05 56.21
C ALA A 459 12.44 -13.17 54.99
N GLU A 460 11.56 -13.68 54.12
CA GLU A 460 11.40 -13.27 52.72
C GLU A 460 11.82 -11.82 52.42
N THR A 461 13.05 -11.63 51.93
CA THR A 461 13.45 -10.35 51.37
C THR A 461 12.61 -10.13 50.13
N HIS A 462 11.54 -9.33 50.25
CA HIS A 462 10.73 -8.84 49.14
C HIS A 462 11.67 -8.25 48.08
N MET A 463 11.99 -9.03 47.05
CA MET A 463 12.82 -8.57 45.94
C MET A 463 12.14 -7.35 45.33
N ALA A 464 12.88 -6.25 45.25
CA ALA A 464 12.35 -5.00 44.71
C ALA A 464 11.84 -5.25 43.29
N LYS A 465 10.54 -4.99 43.05
CA LYS A 465 9.92 -5.29 41.76
C LYS A 465 10.63 -4.52 40.65
N THR A 466 10.99 -5.22 39.59
CA THR A 466 11.54 -4.60 38.38
C THR A 466 10.44 -3.95 37.54
N ALA A 467 10.83 -3.12 36.58
CA ALA A 467 9.94 -2.61 35.54
C ALA A 467 9.19 -3.74 34.81
N ALA A 468 9.89 -4.83 34.48
CA ALA A 468 9.30 -6.01 33.84
C ALA A 468 8.31 -6.74 34.75
N ASP A 469 8.61 -6.87 36.05
CA ASP A 469 7.68 -7.42 37.04
C ASP A 469 6.39 -6.58 37.11
N VAL A 470 6.49 -5.25 37.08
CA VAL A 470 5.33 -4.33 37.02
C VAL A 470 4.58 -4.44 35.69
N LEU A 471 5.27 -4.58 34.55
CA LEU A 471 4.63 -4.75 33.25
C LEU A 471 3.77 -6.02 33.21
N ALA A 472 4.34 -7.14 33.65
CA ALA A 472 3.64 -8.43 33.66
C ALA A 472 2.49 -8.46 34.68
N ASP A 473 2.64 -7.83 35.86
CA ASP A 473 1.54 -7.64 36.81
C ASP A 473 0.38 -6.87 36.16
N ARG A 474 0.66 -5.73 35.48
CA ARG A 474 -0.39 -4.92 34.85
C ARG A 474 -1.08 -5.64 33.69
N LEU A 475 -0.39 -6.44 32.88
CA LEU A 475 -1.05 -7.27 31.87
C LEU A 475 -2.08 -8.22 32.51
N VAL A 476 -1.71 -8.89 33.60
CA VAL A 476 -2.61 -9.81 34.32
C VAL A 476 -3.81 -9.07 34.93
N ASP A 477 -3.60 -7.85 35.44
CA ASP A 477 -4.64 -6.96 35.97
C ASP A 477 -5.62 -6.45 34.88
N TRP A 478 -5.17 -6.37 33.62
CA TRP A 478 -5.99 -6.05 32.44
C TRP A 478 -6.66 -7.28 31.80
N ASP A 479 -6.75 -8.39 32.55
CA ASP A 479 -7.31 -9.68 32.10
C ASP A 479 -6.56 -10.35 30.93
N VAL A 480 -5.31 -9.97 30.68
CA VAL A 480 -4.46 -10.72 29.74
C VAL A 480 -4.13 -12.08 30.36
N ARG A 481 -4.42 -13.15 29.60
CA ARG A 481 -4.13 -14.55 29.98
C ARG A 481 -3.14 -15.23 29.04
N VAL A 482 -2.92 -14.68 27.84
CA VAL A 482 -2.03 -15.24 26.83
C VAL A 482 -1.20 -14.12 26.20
N VAL A 483 0.09 -14.38 26.01
CA VAL A 483 1.02 -13.54 25.21
C VAL A 483 1.64 -14.42 24.14
N PHE A 484 1.45 -14.06 22.88
CA PHE A 484 2.10 -14.73 21.74
C PHE A 484 3.45 -14.07 21.47
N GLY A 485 4.52 -14.79 21.14
CA GLY A 485 5.78 -14.10 20.81
C GLY A 485 7.00 -14.97 20.57
N LEU A 486 8.13 -14.31 20.35
CA LEU A 486 9.45 -14.93 20.26
C LEU A 486 10.43 -14.21 21.21
N PRO A 487 11.16 -14.92 22.08
CA PRO A 487 12.11 -14.32 23.00
C PRO A 487 13.41 -13.91 22.28
N GLY A 488 14.14 -12.97 22.88
CA GLY A 488 15.45 -12.53 22.42
C GLY A 488 16.16 -11.68 23.48
N ASP A 489 17.41 -11.34 23.20
CA ASP A 489 18.27 -10.52 24.04
C ASP A 489 17.58 -9.27 24.61
N GLY A 490 17.04 -8.42 23.74
CA GLY A 490 16.39 -7.16 24.10
C GLY A 490 15.07 -7.27 24.88
N ILE A 491 14.55 -8.48 25.16
CA ILE A 491 13.24 -8.69 25.84
C ILE A 491 13.30 -9.68 27.01
N ASN A 492 14.49 -10.16 27.39
CA ASN A 492 14.64 -11.25 28.37
C ASN A 492 14.17 -10.91 29.79
N GLY A 493 14.26 -9.66 30.24
CA GLY A 493 13.74 -9.24 31.55
C GLY A 493 12.22 -9.42 31.65
N ILE A 494 11.49 -9.09 30.58
CA ILE A 494 10.06 -9.34 30.45
C ILE A 494 9.75 -10.84 30.30
N MET A 495 10.61 -11.62 29.63
CA MET A 495 10.45 -13.08 29.58
C MET A 495 10.54 -13.73 30.97
N GLU A 496 11.47 -13.31 31.81
CA GLU A 496 11.58 -13.78 33.20
C GLU A 496 10.37 -13.33 34.04
N ALA A 497 9.90 -12.09 33.87
CA ALA A 497 8.68 -11.61 34.54
C ALA A 497 7.42 -12.40 34.14
N LEU A 498 7.31 -12.84 32.89
CA LEU A 498 6.25 -13.76 32.44
C LEU A 498 6.44 -15.17 33.05
N ARG A 499 7.67 -15.71 33.07
CA ARG A 499 7.95 -17.03 33.66
C ARG A 499 7.58 -17.10 35.14
N LYS A 500 7.90 -16.06 35.93
CA LYS A 500 7.48 -15.90 37.33
C LYS A 500 5.95 -15.93 37.54
N ARG A 501 5.16 -15.71 36.47
CA ARG A 501 3.69 -15.55 36.49
C ARG A 501 2.96 -16.57 35.61
N GLN A 502 3.63 -17.64 35.20
CA GLN A 502 3.13 -18.62 34.21
C GLN A 502 1.76 -19.25 34.54
N GLU A 503 1.37 -19.28 35.82
CA GLU A 503 0.05 -19.76 36.28
C GLU A 503 -1.10 -18.75 36.06
N ARG A 504 -0.77 -17.46 35.86
CA ARG A 504 -1.72 -16.35 35.65
C ARG A 504 -1.69 -15.80 34.21
N ILE A 505 -0.59 -15.99 33.49
CA ILE A 505 -0.40 -15.55 32.10
C ILE A 505 0.53 -16.51 31.33
N THR A 506 0.03 -17.10 30.25
CA THR A 506 0.74 -18.11 29.46
C THR A 506 1.50 -17.48 28.30
N PHE A 507 2.78 -17.80 28.15
CA PHE A 507 3.56 -17.43 26.96
C PHE A 507 3.50 -18.52 25.87
N VAL A 508 3.01 -18.15 24.69
CA VAL A 508 2.90 -19.00 23.51
C VAL A 508 4.01 -18.62 22.55
N GLN A 509 5.06 -19.42 22.55
CA GLN A 509 6.23 -19.22 21.68
C GLN A 509 5.91 -19.67 20.25
N VAL A 510 5.97 -18.73 19.32
CA VAL A 510 5.78 -18.96 17.87
C VAL A 510 7.08 -19.37 17.18
N ARG A 511 7.07 -19.50 15.84
CA ARG A 511 8.26 -19.66 14.99
C ARG A 511 8.64 -18.36 14.26
N HIS A 512 7.69 -17.47 14.00
CA HIS A 512 7.92 -16.16 13.38
C HIS A 512 7.05 -15.08 14.04
N GLU A 513 7.59 -13.91 14.37
CA GLU A 513 6.86 -12.91 15.16
C GLU A 513 5.63 -12.34 14.44
N GLU A 514 5.64 -12.34 13.11
CA GLU A 514 4.45 -12.02 12.30
C GLU A 514 3.24 -12.90 12.66
N ALA A 515 3.49 -14.18 12.93
CA ALA A 515 2.46 -15.10 13.40
C ALA A 515 2.01 -14.80 14.83
N ALA A 516 2.89 -14.29 15.71
CA ALA A 516 2.48 -13.82 17.03
C ALA A 516 1.54 -12.60 16.93
N ALA A 517 1.81 -11.68 16.01
CA ALA A 517 0.92 -10.55 15.72
C ALA A 517 -0.42 -11.03 15.14
N PHE A 518 -0.42 -11.98 14.19
CA PHE A 518 -1.67 -12.58 13.69
C PHE A 518 -2.42 -13.39 14.75
N MET A 519 -1.73 -14.12 15.64
CA MET A 519 -2.38 -14.84 16.75
C MET A 519 -3.02 -13.87 17.74
N ALA A 520 -2.34 -12.77 18.08
CA ALA A 520 -2.92 -11.71 18.90
C ALA A 520 -4.14 -11.05 18.21
N CYS A 521 -4.05 -10.77 16.91
CA CYS A 521 -5.16 -10.25 16.11
C CYS A 521 -6.36 -11.22 16.11
N GLY A 522 -6.13 -12.49 15.79
CA GLY A 522 -7.15 -13.54 15.80
C GLY A 522 -7.79 -13.74 17.17
N TYR A 523 -6.99 -13.79 18.24
CA TYR A 523 -7.48 -13.88 19.62
C TYR A 523 -8.40 -12.72 19.97
N ALA A 524 -8.02 -11.48 19.61
CA ALA A 524 -8.83 -10.29 19.81
C ALA A 524 -10.10 -10.27 18.94
N LYS A 525 -10.01 -10.73 17.68
CA LYS A 525 -11.14 -10.87 16.74
C LYS A 525 -12.18 -11.87 17.24
N TYR A 526 -11.77 -13.03 17.77
CA TYR A 526 -12.69 -14.07 18.23
C TYR A 526 -13.22 -13.87 19.65
N THR A 527 -12.42 -13.30 20.57
CA THR A 527 -12.83 -13.14 21.99
C THR A 527 -13.36 -11.76 22.37
N GLY A 528 -13.07 -10.73 21.56
CA GLY A 528 -13.32 -9.32 21.92
C GLY A 528 -12.42 -8.77 23.05
N ARG A 529 -11.50 -9.58 23.62
CA ARG A 529 -10.52 -9.15 24.63
C ARG A 529 -9.26 -8.58 23.98
N LEU A 530 -8.31 -8.12 24.80
CA LEU A 530 -6.98 -7.76 24.35
C LEU A 530 -6.24 -8.99 23.78
N GLY A 531 -5.79 -8.88 22.53
CA GLY A 531 -4.70 -9.70 22.03
C GLY A 531 -3.36 -9.09 22.47
N VAL A 532 -2.36 -9.90 22.82
CA VAL A 532 -1.02 -9.41 23.17
C VAL A 532 0.06 -10.19 22.44
N CYS A 533 0.93 -9.46 21.73
CA CYS A 533 2.10 -10.03 21.06
C CYS A 533 3.41 -9.42 21.58
N LEU A 534 4.48 -10.20 21.60
CA LEU A 534 5.79 -9.85 22.16
C LEU A 534 6.94 -10.23 21.20
N ALA A 535 7.93 -9.36 21.07
CA ALA A 535 9.16 -9.61 20.31
C ALA A 535 10.39 -8.95 20.95
N THR A 536 11.58 -9.33 20.52
CA THR A 536 12.84 -8.61 20.81
C THR A 536 12.91 -7.28 20.01
N SER A 537 14.04 -6.58 20.12
CA SER A 537 14.35 -5.37 19.35
C SER A 537 14.50 -5.64 17.85
N GLY A 538 14.81 -4.59 17.08
CA GLY A 538 15.22 -4.67 15.68
C GLY A 538 14.36 -5.58 14.79
N PRO A 539 14.91 -6.71 14.30
CA PRO A 539 14.21 -7.59 13.35
C PRO A 539 12.92 -8.18 13.92
N GLY A 540 12.89 -8.58 15.19
CA GLY A 540 11.69 -9.18 15.79
C GLY A 540 10.53 -8.19 15.89
N ALA A 541 10.84 -6.94 16.26
CA ALA A 541 9.88 -5.85 16.22
C ALA A 541 9.39 -5.54 14.79
N ILE A 542 10.28 -5.57 13.79
CA ILE A 542 9.92 -5.38 12.36
C ILE A 542 8.96 -6.48 11.89
N HIS A 543 9.21 -7.75 12.25
CA HIS A 543 8.37 -8.88 11.84
C HIS A 543 6.93 -8.81 12.35
N LEU A 544 6.65 -8.15 13.48
CA LEU A 544 5.28 -7.96 13.97
C LEU A 544 4.38 -7.18 12.99
N LEU A 545 4.95 -6.36 12.09
CA LEU A 545 4.21 -5.30 11.40
C LEU A 545 3.03 -5.78 10.55
N ASN A 546 3.13 -6.86 9.76
CA ASN A 546 2.02 -7.29 8.87
C ASN A 546 0.76 -7.67 9.68
N GLY A 547 0.94 -8.49 10.74
CA GLY A 547 -0.16 -8.85 11.64
C GLY A 547 -0.70 -7.69 12.49
N LEU A 548 0.13 -6.67 12.75
CA LEU A 548 -0.33 -5.44 13.42
C LEU A 548 -1.08 -4.48 12.47
N TYR A 549 -0.69 -4.41 11.19
CA TYR A 549 -1.50 -3.71 10.18
C TYR A 549 -2.84 -4.40 9.97
N ASP A 550 -2.89 -5.72 9.99
CA ASP A 550 -4.14 -6.49 9.96
C ASP A 550 -5.04 -6.16 11.17
N ALA A 551 -4.46 -6.13 12.38
CA ALA A 551 -5.17 -5.70 13.59
C ALA A 551 -5.69 -4.26 13.50
N LYS A 552 -4.86 -3.31 13.03
CA LYS A 552 -5.26 -1.90 12.80
C LYS A 552 -6.41 -1.79 11.80
N MET A 553 -6.31 -2.48 10.66
CA MET A 553 -7.21 -2.31 9.52
C MET A 553 -8.58 -2.96 9.76
N ASP A 554 -8.64 -4.05 10.51
CA ASP A 554 -9.90 -4.70 10.89
C ASP A 554 -10.44 -4.29 12.27
N GLY A 555 -9.69 -3.49 13.05
CA GLY A 555 -10.15 -2.95 14.32
C GLY A 555 -10.04 -3.93 15.50
N ALA A 556 -9.01 -4.77 15.51
CA ALA A 556 -8.72 -5.69 16.60
C ALA A 556 -7.92 -4.98 17.72
N PRO A 557 -8.37 -5.00 18.98
CA PRO A 557 -7.65 -4.39 20.11
C PRO A 557 -6.42 -5.24 20.49
N VAL A 558 -5.22 -4.80 20.10
CA VAL A 558 -3.96 -5.52 20.30
C VAL A 558 -2.93 -4.66 21.04
N VAL A 559 -2.18 -5.26 21.97
CA VAL A 559 -0.98 -4.65 22.56
C VAL A 559 0.27 -5.36 22.04
N ALA A 560 1.17 -4.61 21.41
CA ALA A 560 2.48 -5.06 20.96
C ALA A 560 3.56 -4.61 21.95
N ILE A 561 4.32 -5.55 22.49
CA ILE A 561 5.43 -5.30 23.41
C ILE A 561 6.73 -5.61 22.68
N THR A 562 7.66 -4.67 22.64
CA THR A 562 8.96 -4.86 21.99
C THR A 562 10.11 -4.64 22.95
N GLY A 563 11.17 -5.44 22.77
CA GLY A 563 12.47 -5.13 23.33
C GLY A 563 13.10 -3.91 22.66
N GLN A 564 14.06 -3.29 23.33
CA GLN A 564 14.94 -2.28 22.76
C GLN A 564 16.36 -2.48 23.32
N THR A 565 17.37 -1.96 22.62
CA THR A 565 18.73 -1.89 23.17
C THR A 565 18.81 -1.02 24.44
N TYR A 566 19.96 -1.02 25.11
CA TYR A 566 20.25 -0.24 26.31
C TYR A 566 19.91 1.24 26.12
N HIS A 567 19.31 1.88 27.11
CA HIS A 567 18.69 3.21 26.95
C HIS A 567 19.69 4.31 26.57
N ASP A 568 20.96 4.16 27.00
CA ASP A 568 22.09 5.06 26.74
C ASP A 568 22.79 4.81 25.39
N LEU A 569 22.52 3.67 24.75
CA LEU A 569 23.04 3.31 23.43
C LEU A 569 22.08 3.65 22.28
N ILE A 570 20.86 4.13 22.57
CA ILE A 570 19.90 4.58 21.56
C ILE A 570 20.46 5.81 20.83
N GLY A 571 20.41 5.79 19.49
CA GLY A 571 20.99 6.79 18.60
C GLY A 571 22.43 6.51 18.19
N THR A 572 23.11 5.51 18.77
CA THR A 572 24.53 5.21 18.49
C THR A 572 24.75 4.31 17.28
N ARG A 573 23.68 3.72 16.73
CA ARG A 573 23.67 2.62 15.74
C ARG A 573 24.16 1.30 16.33
N TYR A 574 23.68 0.97 17.52
CA TYR A 574 24.03 -0.27 18.21
C TYR A 574 23.44 -1.51 17.51
N GLN A 575 23.90 -2.71 17.90
CA GLN A 575 23.38 -3.97 17.37
C GLN A 575 21.86 -4.08 17.59
N GLN A 576 21.13 -4.38 16.50
CA GLN A 576 19.66 -4.45 16.43
C GLN A 576 18.92 -3.16 16.84
N GLU A 577 19.58 -2.02 16.92
CA GLU A 577 18.93 -0.73 17.15
C GLU A 577 18.08 -0.31 15.94
N VAL A 578 16.82 0.03 16.20
CA VAL A 578 15.89 0.64 15.23
C VAL A 578 15.07 1.69 15.97
N ASP A 579 14.72 2.80 15.29
CA ASP A 579 13.72 3.76 15.79
C ASP A 579 12.32 3.13 15.73
N LEU A 580 12.00 2.36 16.77
CA LEU A 580 10.70 1.69 16.90
C LEU A 580 9.55 2.68 17.08
N LEU A 581 9.80 3.89 17.59
CA LEU A 581 8.77 4.92 17.72
C LEU A 581 8.39 5.50 16.36
N ALA A 582 9.34 5.78 15.47
CA ALA A 582 9.04 6.16 14.09
C ALA A 582 8.43 4.99 13.29
N LEU A 583 8.96 3.77 13.45
CA LEU A 583 8.51 2.59 12.71
C LEU A 583 7.04 2.23 13.00
N PHE A 584 6.64 2.23 14.28
CA PHE A 584 5.28 1.88 14.70
C PHE A 584 4.30 3.09 14.64
N LYS A 585 4.76 4.27 14.22
CA LYS A 585 3.98 5.53 14.26
C LYS A 585 2.67 5.50 13.47
N ASP A 586 2.61 4.77 12.36
CA ASP A 586 1.36 4.62 11.61
C ASP A 586 0.50 3.47 12.14
N VAL A 587 1.10 2.32 12.47
CA VAL A 587 0.36 1.10 12.81
C VAL A 587 -0.37 1.19 14.16
N ALA A 588 0.16 1.97 15.11
CA ALA A 588 -0.34 2.02 16.48
C ALA A 588 -1.06 3.33 16.83
N VAL A 589 -2.25 3.23 17.44
CA VAL A 589 -3.02 4.36 18.00
C VAL A 589 -2.45 4.90 19.32
N TYR A 590 -1.52 4.16 19.91
CA TYR A 590 -0.73 4.53 21.07
C TYR A 590 0.66 3.93 20.90
N ASN A 591 1.73 4.72 21.00
CA ASN A 591 3.09 4.29 20.70
C ASN A 591 4.06 5.01 21.63
N GLN A 592 4.69 4.28 22.56
CA GLN A 592 5.52 4.85 23.61
C GLN A 592 6.69 3.92 23.99
N GLN A 593 7.75 4.50 24.58
CA GLN A 593 8.88 3.77 25.14
C GLN A 593 8.91 3.93 26.67
N VAL A 594 9.28 2.87 27.39
CA VAL A 594 9.56 2.91 28.83
C VAL A 594 10.81 3.77 29.06
N MET A 595 10.74 4.63 30.09
CA MET A 595 11.80 5.60 30.43
C MET A 595 12.22 5.50 31.92
N GLY A 596 11.88 4.39 32.57
CA GLY A 596 12.09 4.15 34.00
C GLY A 596 11.05 3.17 34.55
N ALA A 597 11.42 2.38 35.57
CA ALA A 597 10.58 1.31 36.11
C ALA A 597 9.20 1.79 36.56
N GLY A 598 9.15 2.97 37.17
CA GLY A 598 7.90 3.56 37.61
C GLY A 598 7.14 4.34 36.54
N HIS A 599 7.59 4.36 35.28
CA HIS A 599 6.81 4.83 34.13
C HIS A 599 5.83 3.74 33.64
N VAL A 600 6.23 2.47 33.74
CA VAL A 600 5.54 1.29 33.16
C VAL A 600 4.05 1.24 33.47
N ARG A 601 3.64 1.42 34.74
CA ARG A 601 2.22 1.30 35.13
C ARG A 601 1.32 2.28 34.36
N ALA A 602 1.79 3.49 34.09
CA ALA A 602 1.04 4.48 33.33
C ALA A 602 0.98 4.13 31.83
N LEU A 603 2.10 3.66 31.27
CA LEU A 603 2.17 3.25 29.86
C LEU A 603 1.28 2.05 29.54
N VAL A 604 1.34 0.98 30.35
CA VAL A 604 0.53 -0.23 30.14
C VAL A 604 -0.96 0.10 30.30
N ASP A 605 -1.33 0.83 31.36
CA ASP A 605 -2.72 1.26 31.56
C ASP A 605 -3.24 2.14 30.41
N ALA A 606 -2.42 3.06 29.89
CA ALA A 606 -2.80 3.90 28.76
C ALA A 606 -2.89 3.11 27.44
N GLY A 607 -1.92 2.22 27.17
CA GLY A 607 -1.87 1.39 25.98
C GLY A 607 -3.03 0.39 25.89
N CYS A 608 -3.27 -0.38 26.96
CA CYS A 608 -4.42 -1.30 27.04
C CYS A 608 -5.75 -0.56 26.84
N ARG A 609 -5.92 0.61 27.49
CA ARG A 609 -7.11 1.45 27.36
C ARG A 609 -7.27 2.04 25.97
N ALA A 610 -6.19 2.45 25.30
CA ALA A 610 -6.20 2.97 23.94
C ALA A 610 -6.58 1.89 22.93
N ALA A 611 -5.94 0.71 23.00
CA ALA A 611 -6.25 -0.44 22.15
C ALA A 611 -7.73 -0.84 22.25
N LEU A 612 -8.29 -0.95 23.47
CA LEU A 612 -9.69 -1.32 23.71
C LEU A 612 -10.70 -0.24 23.29
N SER A 613 -10.45 1.02 23.65
CA SER A 613 -11.38 2.13 23.34
C SER A 613 -11.41 2.41 21.84
N GLN A 614 -10.25 2.66 21.22
CA GLN A 614 -10.14 3.01 19.82
C GLN A 614 -10.27 1.80 18.88
N ARG A 615 -10.16 0.57 19.41
CA ARG A 615 -10.13 -0.70 18.65
C ARG A 615 -9.00 -0.71 17.61
N GLY A 616 -7.77 -0.81 18.10
CA GLY A 616 -6.56 -0.88 17.28
C GLY A 616 -5.32 -1.29 18.09
N VAL A 617 -4.14 -1.08 17.52
CA VAL A 617 -2.85 -1.48 18.11
C VAL A 617 -2.32 -0.42 19.08
N ALA A 618 -1.89 -0.83 20.26
CA ALA A 618 -1.00 -0.07 21.13
C ALA A 618 0.40 -0.71 21.15
N HIS A 619 1.45 0.08 21.00
CA HIS A 619 2.84 -0.35 21.02
C HIS A 619 3.56 0.21 22.26
N ILE A 620 4.26 -0.67 22.99
CA ILE A 620 5.07 -0.33 24.15
C ILE A 620 6.45 -0.97 23.99
N SER A 621 7.47 -0.13 23.81
CA SER A 621 8.87 -0.57 23.72
C SER A 621 9.58 -0.43 25.07
N CYS A 622 10.47 -1.35 25.44
CA CYS A 622 11.21 -1.30 26.70
C CYS A 622 12.70 -1.62 26.51
N PRO A 623 13.62 -0.65 26.73
CA PRO A 623 15.06 -0.89 26.81
C PRO A 623 15.42 -2.01 27.80
N VAL A 624 16.37 -2.86 27.42
CA VAL A 624 16.69 -4.12 28.12
C VAL A 624 17.17 -3.92 29.56
N ASP A 625 17.95 -2.88 29.80
CA ASP A 625 18.38 -2.41 31.12
C ASP A 625 17.21 -1.87 31.96
N LEU A 626 16.34 -1.05 31.34
CA LEU A 626 15.15 -0.53 31.99
C LEU A 626 14.11 -1.62 32.30
N GLN A 627 14.20 -2.84 31.74
CA GLN A 627 13.37 -3.99 32.17
C GLN A 627 13.78 -4.52 33.55
N GLU A 628 15.07 -4.44 33.89
CA GLU A 628 15.65 -4.99 35.13
C GLU A 628 15.76 -3.95 36.25
N GLN A 629 15.79 -2.65 35.93
CA GLN A 629 15.72 -1.55 36.91
C GLN A 629 14.58 -1.79 37.92
N THR A 630 14.88 -1.66 39.22
CA THR A 630 13.86 -1.82 40.27
C THR A 630 13.10 -0.52 40.52
N ILE A 631 11.92 -0.62 41.13
CA ILE A 631 11.14 0.54 41.58
C ILE A 631 11.86 1.37 42.66
N ALA A 632 12.88 0.82 43.33
CA ALA A 632 13.73 1.58 44.26
C ALA A 632 14.82 2.41 43.55
N ASP A 633 15.24 2.00 42.36
CA ASP A 633 16.28 2.64 41.55
C ASP A 633 15.70 3.65 40.51
N ASP A 634 14.40 3.95 40.61
CA ASP A 634 13.67 4.89 39.74
C ASP A 634 13.44 6.23 40.46
N GLU A 635 14.24 7.26 40.16
CA GLU A 635 14.06 8.60 40.73
C GLU A 635 12.71 9.21 40.33
N ARG A 636 11.75 9.08 41.24
CA ARG A 636 10.36 9.48 41.01
C ARG A 636 10.23 10.99 40.85
N SER A 637 9.88 11.41 39.64
CA SER A 637 9.44 12.79 39.35
C SER A 637 8.43 13.32 40.37
N GLN A 638 8.71 14.51 40.91
CA GLN A 638 7.90 15.18 41.94
C GLN A 638 6.43 15.41 41.56
N LYS A 639 6.08 15.33 40.27
CA LYS A 639 4.68 15.45 39.79
C LYS A 639 3.93 14.12 39.72
N LYS A 640 4.60 12.97 39.88
CA LYS A 640 3.99 11.63 39.83
C LYS A 640 3.25 11.30 41.13
N VAL A 641 1.94 11.43 41.10
CA VAL A 641 1.03 10.93 42.15
C VAL A 641 0.95 9.39 42.07
N GLU A 642 0.87 8.70 43.21
CA GLU A 642 0.76 7.24 43.23
C GLU A 642 -0.68 6.78 43.03
N GLY A 643 -0.89 5.59 42.47
CA GLY A 643 -2.23 5.04 42.27
C GLY A 643 -3.12 5.76 41.25
N HIS A 644 -2.67 6.89 40.67
CA HIS A 644 -3.48 7.79 39.83
C HIS A 644 -4.09 7.16 38.56
N THR A 645 -3.63 5.97 38.16
CA THR A 645 -4.19 5.20 37.04
C THR A 645 -4.62 3.81 37.51
N SER A 646 -5.70 3.30 36.90
CA SER A 646 -6.25 1.99 37.17
C SER A 646 -6.74 1.27 35.90
N ASN A 647 -6.89 -0.05 36.04
CA ASN A 647 -7.50 -0.98 35.09
C ASN A 647 -9.04 -1.01 35.21
N ALA A 648 -9.66 0.00 35.82
CA ALA A 648 -11.11 0.09 36.03
C ALA A 648 -11.92 0.40 34.74
N TRP A 649 -11.37 0.06 33.57
CA TRP A 649 -12.06 0.26 32.29
C TRP A 649 -13.27 -0.66 32.16
N ARG A 650 -14.31 -0.14 31.51
CA ARG A 650 -15.51 -0.87 31.09
C ARG A 650 -15.85 -0.43 29.67
N PRO A 651 -16.35 -1.31 28.79
CA PRO A 651 -16.81 -0.92 27.47
C PRO A 651 -17.96 0.10 27.60
N PRO A 652 -17.85 1.31 27.02
CA PRO A 652 -18.98 2.24 27.02
C PRO A 652 -20.01 1.80 25.98
N ILE A 653 -21.25 1.61 26.41
CA ILE A 653 -22.41 1.46 25.52
C ILE A 653 -22.93 2.87 25.23
N VAL A 654 -22.70 3.34 24.00
CA VAL A 654 -23.17 4.65 23.53
C VAL A 654 -24.45 4.44 22.73
N ILE A 655 -25.50 5.21 23.04
CA ILE A 655 -26.79 5.19 22.34
C ILE A 655 -27.05 6.59 21.78
N PRO A 656 -27.49 6.74 20.51
CA PRO A 656 -27.87 8.03 19.93
C PRO A 656 -29.04 8.69 20.67
N ARG A 657 -29.31 9.98 20.38
CA ARG A 657 -30.44 10.68 20.99
C ARG A 657 -31.76 10.20 20.42
N VAL A 658 -32.85 10.38 21.18
CA VAL A 658 -34.20 9.97 20.76
C VAL A 658 -34.66 10.74 19.53
N GLU A 659 -34.21 11.98 19.36
CA GLU A 659 -34.46 12.80 18.18
C GLU A 659 -33.79 12.22 16.93
N ASP A 660 -32.53 11.78 17.05
CA ASP A 660 -31.77 11.17 15.96
C ASP A 660 -32.37 9.79 15.60
N LEU A 661 -32.77 9.00 16.60
CA LEU A 661 -33.45 7.70 16.42
C LEU A 661 -34.80 7.85 15.71
N ARG A 662 -35.59 8.87 16.05
CA ARG A 662 -36.85 9.19 15.36
C ARG A 662 -36.60 9.63 13.92
N ALA A 663 -35.66 10.53 13.68
CA ALA A 663 -35.30 10.95 12.32
C ALA A 663 -34.83 9.76 11.46
N ALA A 664 -34.03 8.84 12.02
CA ALA A 664 -33.65 7.61 11.35
C ALA A 664 -34.86 6.70 11.04
N ALA A 665 -35.77 6.55 12.00
CA ALA A 665 -37.00 5.79 11.80
C ALA A 665 -37.90 6.41 10.73
N ASP A 666 -38.01 7.74 10.64
CA ASP A 666 -38.77 8.43 9.59
C ASP A 666 -38.19 8.18 8.19
N VAL A 667 -36.85 8.09 8.06
CA VAL A 667 -36.20 7.66 6.80
C VAL A 667 -36.56 6.21 6.46
N LEU A 668 -36.45 5.30 7.43
CA LEU A 668 -36.63 3.86 7.24
C LEU A 668 -38.09 3.45 6.97
N ASN A 669 -39.04 4.04 7.72
CA ASN A 669 -40.47 3.82 7.58
C ASN A 669 -41.00 4.32 6.23
N ALA A 670 -40.42 5.41 5.69
CA ALA A 670 -40.82 5.99 4.41
C ALA A 670 -40.26 5.26 3.17
N GLY A 671 -39.30 4.35 3.34
CA GLY A 671 -38.78 3.50 2.26
C GLY A 671 -39.83 2.54 1.69
N THR A 672 -39.61 1.99 0.49
CA THR A 672 -40.45 0.89 -0.05
C THR A 672 -39.68 -0.39 -0.33
N ARG A 673 -38.37 -0.30 -0.59
CA ARG A 673 -37.45 -1.44 -0.76
C ARG A 673 -36.22 -1.21 0.13
N THR A 674 -36.36 -1.55 1.40
CA THR A 674 -35.31 -1.36 2.41
C THR A 674 -34.33 -2.54 2.42
N VAL A 675 -33.02 -2.28 2.52
CA VAL A 675 -31.98 -3.29 2.73
C VAL A 675 -31.19 -2.97 4.00
N ILE A 676 -30.78 -4.01 4.74
CA ILE A 676 -29.90 -3.88 5.91
C ILE A 676 -28.51 -4.43 5.55
N LEU A 677 -27.50 -3.57 5.49
CA LEU A 677 -26.09 -3.95 5.31
C LEU A 677 -25.41 -4.10 6.68
N ALA A 678 -25.36 -5.32 7.21
CA ALA A 678 -24.87 -5.63 8.56
C ALA A 678 -23.41 -6.10 8.55
N GLY A 679 -22.48 -5.26 9.03
CA GLY A 679 -21.05 -5.54 9.11
C GLY A 679 -20.58 -5.99 10.50
N GLN A 680 -19.27 -6.25 10.63
CA GLN A 680 -18.67 -6.80 11.86
C GLN A 680 -18.93 -5.98 13.14
N GLY A 681 -19.19 -4.68 13.02
CA GLY A 681 -19.55 -3.83 14.16
C GLY A 681 -20.91 -4.17 14.78
N ALA A 682 -21.72 -5.00 14.11
CA ALA A 682 -22.98 -5.56 14.59
C ALA A 682 -22.89 -7.04 15.02
N LEU A 683 -21.68 -7.60 15.18
CA LEU A 683 -21.52 -8.93 15.79
C LEU A 683 -22.14 -8.95 17.20
N GLY A 684 -23.00 -9.93 17.45
CA GLY A 684 -23.81 -10.02 18.69
C GLY A 684 -25.16 -9.28 18.63
N ALA A 685 -25.49 -8.56 17.55
CA ALA A 685 -26.77 -7.88 17.33
C ALA A 685 -27.71 -8.64 16.35
N GLY A 686 -27.49 -9.95 16.15
CA GLY A 686 -28.20 -10.74 15.15
C GLY A 686 -29.72 -10.77 15.37
N ASP A 687 -30.17 -10.96 16.61
CA ASP A 687 -31.59 -11.03 16.96
C ASP A 687 -32.31 -9.69 16.72
N GLU A 688 -31.65 -8.58 17.01
CA GLU A 688 -32.17 -7.24 16.72
C GLU A 688 -32.26 -6.97 15.21
N LEU A 689 -31.27 -7.43 14.44
CA LEU A 689 -31.27 -7.31 12.98
C LEU A 689 -32.39 -8.15 12.34
N GLU A 690 -32.65 -9.35 12.84
CA GLU A 690 -33.74 -10.22 12.35
C GLU A 690 -35.13 -9.66 12.73
N GLN A 691 -35.30 -9.15 13.95
CA GLN A 691 -36.53 -8.43 14.35
C GLN A 691 -36.79 -7.21 13.45
N LEU A 692 -35.73 -6.42 13.19
CA LEU A 692 -35.83 -5.24 12.35
C LEU A 692 -36.09 -5.58 10.87
N ALA A 693 -35.50 -6.68 10.38
CA ALA A 693 -35.76 -7.22 9.04
C ALA A 693 -37.20 -7.71 8.88
N ASP A 694 -37.77 -8.35 9.89
CA ASP A 694 -39.18 -8.78 9.87
C ASP A 694 -40.15 -7.60 9.87
N LEU A 695 -39.89 -6.58 10.71
CA LEU A 695 -40.71 -5.36 10.77
C LEU A 695 -40.64 -4.58 9.46
N MET A 696 -39.45 -4.32 8.92
CA MET A 696 -39.30 -3.56 7.68
C MET A 696 -39.57 -4.37 6.40
N ALA A 697 -39.75 -5.70 6.51
CA ALA A 697 -39.71 -6.66 5.40
C ALA A 697 -38.49 -6.42 4.48
N ALA A 698 -37.30 -6.44 5.08
CA ALA A 698 -36.04 -6.02 4.48
C ALA A 698 -35.01 -7.16 4.47
N PRO A 699 -34.38 -7.52 3.34
CA PRO A 699 -33.30 -8.49 3.34
C PRO A 699 -32.02 -7.94 3.99
N ILE A 700 -31.29 -8.84 4.67
CA ILE A 700 -30.02 -8.60 5.36
C ILE A 700 -28.87 -9.04 4.45
N VAL A 701 -28.04 -8.08 4.07
CA VAL A 701 -26.83 -8.24 3.26
C VAL A 701 -25.60 -8.12 4.17
N LYS A 702 -24.59 -8.99 3.98
CA LYS A 702 -23.40 -9.04 4.85
C LYS A 702 -22.10 -8.81 4.04
N PRO A 703 -21.20 -7.91 4.44
CA PRO A 703 -19.82 -7.91 3.94
C PRO A 703 -19.04 -9.06 4.59
N LEU A 704 -17.85 -9.40 4.06
CA LEU A 704 -17.13 -10.62 4.47
C LEU A 704 -16.88 -10.75 5.98
N LEU A 705 -16.34 -9.71 6.64
CA LEU A 705 -16.15 -9.73 8.10
C LEU A 705 -17.48 -9.73 8.89
N GLY A 706 -18.59 -9.35 8.26
CA GLY A 706 -19.94 -9.45 8.81
C GLY A 706 -20.61 -10.81 8.61
N LYS A 707 -19.96 -11.79 7.97
CA LYS A 707 -20.59 -13.07 7.57
C LYS A 707 -21.23 -13.82 8.74
N GLY A 708 -20.66 -13.75 9.95
CA GLY A 708 -21.19 -14.36 11.17
C GLY A 708 -22.19 -13.52 11.99
N VAL A 709 -22.65 -12.36 11.49
CA VAL A 709 -23.55 -11.46 12.25
C VAL A 709 -24.99 -11.99 12.36
N VAL A 710 -25.47 -12.66 11.30
CA VAL A 710 -26.74 -13.40 11.24
C VAL A 710 -26.44 -14.72 10.52
N ALA A 711 -27.04 -15.83 10.96
CA ALA A 711 -26.79 -17.14 10.37
C ALA A 711 -27.23 -17.22 8.89
N ASP A 712 -26.49 -17.95 8.06
CA ASP A 712 -26.71 -18.06 6.60
C ASP A 712 -27.94 -18.93 6.22
N ASP A 713 -28.63 -19.54 7.20
CA ASP A 713 -29.92 -20.22 7.06
C ASP A 713 -31.12 -19.28 7.30
N SER A 714 -30.92 -18.14 7.95
CA SER A 714 -31.95 -17.14 8.27
C SER A 714 -32.83 -16.80 7.05
N PRO A 715 -34.17 -16.69 7.21
CA PRO A 715 -35.07 -16.30 6.14
C PRO A 715 -34.90 -14.83 5.73
N TYR A 716 -34.14 -14.03 6.49
CA TYR A 716 -33.91 -12.63 6.19
C TYR A 716 -32.62 -12.37 5.42
N THR A 717 -31.62 -13.27 5.43
CA THR A 717 -30.33 -12.98 4.79
C THR A 717 -30.22 -13.48 3.35
N THR A 718 -29.64 -12.65 2.48
CA THR A 718 -29.17 -13.03 1.13
C THR A 718 -27.68 -13.40 1.13
N GLY A 719 -27.00 -13.38 2.29
CA GLY A 719 -25.59 -13.71 2.42
C GLY A 719 -24.64 -12.57 2.04
N GLY A 720 -23.53 -12.93 1.37
CA GLY A 720 -22.42 -12.02 1.07
C GLY A 720 -22.68 -10.98 -0.02
N ILE A 721 -21.98 -9.84 0.01
CA ILE A 721 -21.93 -8.81 -1.05
C ILE A 721 -20.49 -8.56 -1.55
N GLY A 722 -20.35 -7.98 -2.75
CA GLY A 722 -19.08 -7.74 -3.44
C GLY A 722 -18.72 -8.86 -4.41
N LEU A 723 -17.48 -8.88 -4.91
CA LEU A 723 -16.98 -9.90 -5.84
C LEU A 723 -17.17 -11.34 -5.31
N LEU A 724 -16.96 -11.53 -4.00
CA LEU A 724 -17.10 -12.80 -3.30
C LEU A 724 -18.57 -13.14 -2.94
N GLY A 725 -19.49 -12.19 -3.09
CA GLY A 725 -20.87 -12.28 -2.63
C GLY A 725 -21.79 -13.17 -3.47
N THR A 726 -23.09 -13.00 -3.22
CA THR A 726 -24.19 -13.74 -3.86
C THR A 726 -24.93 -12.87 -4.87
N GLU A 727 -25.54 -13.47 -5.89
CA GLU A 727 -26.37 -12.76 -6.87
C GLU A 727 -27.60 -12.07 -6.23
N PRO A 728 -28.34 -12.70 -5.28
CA PRO A 728 -29.47 -12.05 -4.62
C PRO A 728 -29.09 -10.81 -3.80
N SER A 729 -27.92 -10.80 -3.15
CA SER A 729 -27.42 -9.60 -2.47
C SER A 729 -27.10 -8.46 -3.44
N GLU A 730 -26.49 -8.77 -4.59
CA GLU A 730 -26.19 -7.76 -5.62
C GLU A 730 -27.50 -7.17 -6.19
N ILE A 731 -28.51 -8.01 -6.44
CA ILE A 731 -29.84 -7.58 -6.92
C ILE A 731 -30.59 -6.76 -5.86
N ALA A 732 -30.56 -7.17 -4.59
CA ALA A 732 -31.20 -6.42 -3.50
C ALA A 732 -30.58 -5.03 -3.33
N MET A 733 -29.24 -4.93 -3.35
CA MET A 733 -28.52 -3.66 -3.27
C MET A 733 -28.73 -2.76 -4.50
N GLU A 734 -28.96 -3.32 -5.70
CA GLU A 734 -29.30 -2.53 -6.89
C GLU A 734 -30.74 -2.00 -6.91
N LYS A 735 -31.68 -2.74 -6.28
CA LYS A 735 -33.12 -2.42 -6.30
C LYS A 735 -33.60 -1.55 -5.12
N CYS A 736 -32.81 -1.43 -4.06
CA CYS A 736 -33.24 -0.75 -2.85
C CYS A 736 -33.39 0.76 -3.02
N ASP A 737 -34.39 1.34 -2.36
CA ASP A 737 -34.55 2.79 -2.22
C ASP A 737 -34.18 3.31 -0.83
N THR A 738 -33.87 2.40 0.10
CA THR A 738 -33.51 2.72 1.47
C THR A 738 -32.48 1.72 1.98
N LEU A 739 -31.40 2.22 2.59
CA LEU A 739 -30.27 1.42 3.06
C LEU A 739 -29.97 1.74 4.53
N LEU A 740 -30.08 0.72 5.39
CA LEU A 740 -29.56 0.76 6.76
C LEU A 740 -28.18 0.11 6.79
N MET A 741 -27.13 0.90 7.03
CA MET A 741 -25.77 0.42 7.26
C MET A 741 -25.55 0.20 8.77
N ALA A 742 -25.40 -1.04 9.22
CA ALA A 742 -25.19 -1.35 10.63
C ALA A 742 -23.77 -1.88 10.87
N GLY A 743 -22.92 -1.13 11.59
CA GLY A 743 -21.58 -1.55 11.99
C GLY A 743 -20.64 -1.89 10.82
N THR A 744 -20.73 -1.13 9.73
CA THR A 744 -20.10 -1.47 8.43
C THR A 744 -19.34 -0.31 7.80
N SER A 745 -18.17 -0.62 7.25
CA SER A 745 -17.39 0.25 6.34
C SER A 745 -16.95 -0.53 5.09
N PHE A 746 -17.86 -1.39 4.59
CA PHE A 746 -17.64 -2.20 3.38
C PHE A 746 -17.09 -1.33 2.22
N PRO A 747 -15.89 -1.65 1.68
CA PRO A 747 -15.09 -0.65 0.97
C PRO A 747 -15.46 -0.45 -0.50
N TYR A 748 -16.11 -1.43 -1.12
CA TYR A 748 -16.38 -1.48 -2.57
C TYR A 748 -17.64 -0.68 -2.93
N MET A 749 -17.46 0.63 -3.16
CA MET A 749 -18.54 1.59 -3.44
C MET A 749 -19.36 1.24 -4.69
N GLU A 750 -18.80 0.46 -5.62
CA GLU A 750 -19.46 -0.01 -6.85
C GLU A 750 -20.52 -1.11 -6.64
N PHE A 751 -20.67 -1.60 -5.40
CA PHE A 751 -21.71 -2.54 -4.98
C PHE A 751 -22.77 -1.91 -4.04
N TYR A 752 -22.72 -0.59 -3.84
CA TYR A 752 -23.79 0.15 -3.17
C TYR A 752 -24.90 0.55 -4.17
N PRO A 753 -26.13 0.82 -3.70
CA PRO A 753 -27.16 1.45 -4.51
C PRO A 753 -26.68 2.80 -5.09
N LYS A 754 -27.37 3.29 -6.12
CA LYS A 754 -27.10 4.63 -6.64
C LYS A 754 -27.58 5.69 -5.65
N HIS A 755 -26.70 6.63 -5.33
CA HIS A 755 -26.91 7.68 -4.31
C HIS A 755 -28.03 8.68 -4.64
N ASP A 756 -28.49 8.73 -5.89
CA ASP A 756 -29.61 9.54 -6.36
C ASP A 756 -30.96 8.79 -6.31
N ALA A 757 -30.94 7.49 -6.03
CA ALA A 757 -32.11 6.60 -6.01
C ALA A 757 -32.35 5.92 -4.66
N CYS A 758 -31.47 6.09 -3.66
CA CYS A 758 -31.54 5.40 -2.38
C CYS A 758 -31.16 6.30 -1.18
N ARG A 759 -31.93 6.20 -0.09
CA ARG A 759 -31.81 6.97 1.15
C ARG A 759 -30.98 6.21 2.19
N GLY A 760 -29.98 6.85 2.78
CA GLY A 760 -29.05 6.20 3.72
C GLY A 760 -29.30 6.51 5.19
N VAL A 761 -29.29 5.49 6.04
CA VAL A 761 -29.10 5.60 7.50
C VAL A 761 -27.89 4.75 7.88
N GLN A 762 -27.02 5.23 8.76
CA GLN A 762 -25.85 4.45 9.22
C GLN A 762 -25.71 4.47 10.75
N ILE A 763 -25.56 3.28 11.32
CA ILE A 763 -25.13 3.06 12.70
C ILE A 763 -23.66 2.68 12.69
N ASP A 764 -22.81 3.47 13.35
CA ASP A 764 -21.40 3.13 13.60
C ASP A 764 -20.99 3.69 14.97
N ARG A 765 -20.05 3.01 15.65
CA ARG A 765 -19.50 3.45 16.95
C ARG A 765 -18.45 4.55 16.77
N ASP A 766 -17.89 4.67 15.56
CA ASP A 766 -16.89 5.67 15.19
C ASP A 766 -17.53 6.72 14.28
N ALA A 767 -17.75 7.92 14.83
CA ALA A 767 -18.36 9.05 14.14
C ALA A 767 -17.64 9.44 12.83
N SER A 768 -16.34 9.14 12.68
CA SER A 768 -15.57 9.45 11.47
C SER A 768 -15.93 8.55 10.27
N ARG A 769 -16.66 7.45 10.50
CA ARG A 769 -17.11 6.50 9.47
C ARG A 769 -18.49 6.81 8.91
N ILE A 770 -19.24 7.68 9.59
CA ILE A 770 -20.58 8.11 9.16
C ILE A 770 -20.50 8.83 7.81
N GLY A 771 -21.19 8.31 6.80
CA GLY A 771 -21.19 8.86 5.45
C GLY A 771 -19.94 8.55 4.61
N LEU A 772 -18.99 7.76 5.11
CA LEU A 772 -17.69 7.52 4.47
C LEU A 772 -17.76 6.69 3.18
N ARG A 773 -18.73 5.78 3.07
CA ARG A 773 -18.89 4.85 1.93
C ARG A 773 -20.11 5.13 1.05
N PHE A 774 -21.12 5.76 1.63
CA PHE A 774 -22.41 6.08 1.00
C PHE A 774 -22.98 7.32 1.71
N PRO A 775 -23.62 8.28 1.01
CA PRO A 775 -24.22 9.43 1.68
C PRO A 775 -25.41 9.02 2.55
N VAL A 776 -25.46 9.54 3.78
CA VAL A 776 -26.52 9.23 4.75
C VAL A 776 -27.29 10.50 5.11
N GLU A 777 -28.59 10.36 5.30
CA GLU A 777 -29.46 11.43 5.81
C GLU A 777 -29.39 11.49 7.34
N VAL A 778 -29.24 10.34 8.01
CA VAL A 778 -29.10 10.26 9.48
C VAL A 778 -27.93 9.34 9.85
N GLY A 779 -27.02 9.88 10.67
CA GLY A 779 -25.88 9.16 11.25
C GLY A 779 -26.09 8.90 12.74
N LEU A 780 -26.21 7.62 13.10
CA LEU A 780 -26.44 7.15 14.45
C LEU A 780 -25.10 6.71 15.07
N CYS A 781 -24.43 7.64 15.77
CA CYS A 781 -23.17 7.34 16.44
C CYS A 781 -23.42 6.55 17.74
N GLY A 782 -23.15 5.24 17.75
CA GLY A 782 -23.45 4.38 18.90
C GLY A 782 -23.00 2.92 18.75
N ASP A 783 -23.18 2.15 19.81
CA ASP A 783 -23.06 0.69 19.76
C ASP A 783 -24.18 0.11 18.87
N ALA A 784 -23.85 -0.84 18.00
CA ALA A 784 -24.80 -1.36 17.02
C ALA A 784 -25.99 -2.06 17.68
N LYS A 785 -25.77 -2.91 18.70
CA LYS A 785 -26.85 -3.65 19.36
C LYS A 785 -27.76 -2.71 20.13
N ALA A 786 -27.19 -1.86 20.99
CA ALA A 786 -27.97 -0.93 21.81
C ALA A 786 -28.71 0.12 20.97
N THR A 787 -28.12 0.56 19.85
CA THR A 787 -28.80 1.47 18.90
C THR A 787 -29.96 0.78 18.19
N LEU A 788 -29.82 -0.48 17.75
CA LEU A 788 -30.92 -1.22 17.14
C LEU A 788 -32.05 -1.48 18.15
N GLN A 789 -31.73 -1.84 19.40
CA GLN A 789 -32.72 -1.98 20.48
C GLN A 789 -33.49 -0.67 20.74
N ALA A 790 -32.81 0.47 20.72
CA ALA A 790 -33.45 1.79 20.89
C ALA A 790 -34.23 2.27 19.64
N LEU A 791 -33.88 1.77 18.44
CA LEU A 791 -34.55 2.10 17.18
C LEU A 791 -35.82 1.28 16.96
N LEU A 792 -35.83 0.00 17.33
CA LEU A 792 -36.95 -0.94 17.12
C LEU A 792 -38.34 -0.39 17.50
N PRO A 793 -38.54 0.29 18.66
CA PRO A 793 -39.84 0.87 19.03
C PRO A 793 -40.37 1.99 18.13
N HIS A 794 -39.56 2.51 17.22
CA HIS A 794 -39.94 3.57 16.27
C HIS A 794 -40.23 3.05 14.85
N ILE A 795 -40.03 1.75 14.61
CA ILE A 795 -40.17 1.14 13.28
C ILE A 795 -41.55 0.52 13.10
N GLN A 796 -42.22 0.88 12.01
CA GLN A 796 -43.58 0.42 11.69
C GLN A 796 -43.53 -0.89 10.89
N ARG A 797 -44.42 -1.85 11.23
CA ARG A 797 -44.47 -3.12 10.51
C ARG A 797 -45.02 -2.96 9.09
N ARG A 798 -44.18 -3.20 8.09
CA ARG A 798 -44.54 -3.23 6.67
C ARG A 798 -45.45 -4.42 6.38
N ARG A 799 -46.59 -4.16 5.72
CA ARG A 799 -47.55 -5.19 5.28
C ARG A 799 -47.20 -5.81 3.92
N ASP A 800 -46.70 -4.99 3.00
CA ASP A 800 -46.09 -5.47 1.76
C ASP A 800 -44.75 -6.13 2.07
N ARG A 801 -44.53 -7.34 1.56
CA ARG A 801 -43.31 -8.14 1.74
C ARG A 801 -42.70 -8.58 0.41
N ALA A 802 -43.25 -8.15 -0.74
CA ALA A 802 -42.87 -8.65 -2.06
C ALA A 802 -41.36 -8.49 -2.36
N PHE A 803 -40.71 -7.45 -1.84
CA PHE A 803 -39.26 -7.24 -1.99
C PHE A 803 -38.42 -8.26 -1.20
N LEU A 804 -38.84 -8.60 0.02
CA LEU A 804 -38.21 -9.65 0.82
C LEU A 804 -38.49 -11.03 0.22
N GLU A 805 -39.71 -11.27 -0.26
CA GLU A 805 -40.11 -12.53 -0.92
C GLU A 805 -39.33 -12.75 -2.23
N GLU A 806 -39.09 -11.71 -3.03
CA GLU A 806 -38.20 -11.79 -4.19
C GLU A 806 -36.76 -12.17 -3.78
N ALA A 807 -36.22 -11.50 -2.75
CA ALA A 807 -34.88 -11.79 -2.23
C ALA A 807 -34.76 -13.21 -1.65
N GLN A 808 -35.80 -13.70 -0.97
CA GLN A 808 -35.89 -15.08 -0.45
C GLN A 808 -35.95 -16.11 -1.58
N ALA A 809 -36.77 -15.87 -2.61
CA ALA A 809 -36.83 -16.75 -3.79
C ALA A 809 -35.49 -16.79 -4.53
N GLY A 810 -34.84 -15.64 -4.71
CA GLY A 810 -33.49 -15.55 -5.26
C GLY A 810 -32.46 -16.30 -4.42
N MET A 811 -32.50 -16.17 -3.08
CA MET A 811 -31.57 -16.87 -2.19
C MET A 811 -31.82 -18.38 -2.15
N LYS A 812 -33.07 -18.84 -2.30
CA LYS A 812 -33.38 -20.27 -2.47
C LYS A 812 -32.75 -20.83 -3.75
N ALA A 813 -32.91 -20.14 -4.87
CA ALA A 813 -32.30 -20.53 -6.15
C ALA A 813 -30.75 -20.48 -6.10
N TRP A 814 -30.18 -19.47 -5.42
CA TRP A 814 -28.73 -19.36 -5.23
C TRP A 814 -28.16 -20.49 -4.37
N ARG A 815 -28.79 -20.81 -3.24
CA ARG A 815 -28.39 -21.94 -2.37
C ARG A 815 -28.41 -23.27 -3.16
N GLU A 816 -29.42 -23.50 -4.01
CA GLU A 816 -29.50 -24.70 -4.85
C GLU A 816 -28.41 -24.74 -5.94
N LEU A 817 -28.07 -23.61 -6.56
CA LEU A 817 -26.93 -23.53 -7.48
C LEU A 817 -25.60 -23.83 -6.78
N MET A 818 -25.39 -23.30 -5.57
CA MET A 818 -24.18 -23.60 -4.77
C MET A 818 -24.15 -25.07 -4.34
N ARG A 819 -25.30 -25.67 -4.02
CA ARG A 819 -25.42 -27.11 -3.70
C ARG A 819 -25.02 -27.96 -4.91
N THR A 820 -25.58 -27.70 -6.09
CA THR A 820 -25.26 -28.42 -7.33
C THR A 820 -23.76 -28.36 -7.65
N ARG A 821 -23.13 -27.17 -7.57
CA ARG A 821 -21.69 -27.02 -7.80
C ARG A 821 -20.81 -27.68 -6.74
N ALA A 822 -21.30 -27.81 -5.49
CA ALA A 822 -20.61 -28.52 -4.42
C ALA A 822 -20.68 -30.06 -4.55
N HIS A 823 -21.48 -30.59 -5.46
CA HIS A 823 -21.63 -32.04 -5.72
C HIS A 823 -21.15 -32.43 -7.13
N GLU A 824 -20.26 -31.64 -7.75
CA GLU A 824 -19.71 -31.99 -9.06
C GLU A 824 -18.72 -33.18 -8.98
N ASP A 825 -18.94 -34.18 -9.83
CA ASP A 825 -18.19 -35.43 -9.92
C ASP A 825 -16.89 -35.33 -10.74
N SER A 826 -16.48 -34.13 -11.12
CA SER A 826 -15.39 -33.94 -12.07
C SER A 826 -14.02 -34.25 -11.49
N VAL A 827 -13.21 -34.94 -12.29
CA VAL A 827 -11.75 -35.00 -12.13
C VAL A 827 -11.12 -34.10 -13.21
N PRO A 828 -10.19 -33.18 -12.89
CA PRO A 828 -9.64 -32.90 -11.56
C PRO A 828 -10.67 -32.33 -10.57
N LEU A 829 -10.47 -32.62 -9.28
CA LEU A 829 -11.34 -32.20 -8.18
C LEU A 829 -11.55 -30.68 -8.15
N LYS A 830 -12.79 -30.24 -7.91
CA LYS A 830 -13.14 -28.81 -7.79
C LYS A 830 -13.06 -28.32 -6.35
N PRO A 831 -12.52 -27.12 -6.07
CA PRO A 831 -12.40 -26.59 -4.72
C PRO A 831 -13.74 -26.33 -4.02
N GLN A 832 -14.81 -26.04 -4.77
CA GLN A 832 -16.17 -25.91 -4.21
C GLN A 832 -16.71 -27.22 -3.61
N VAL A 833 -16.28 -28.39 -4.09
CA VAL A 833 -16.66 -29.69 -3.51
C VAL A 833 -16.03 -29.84 -2.13
N VAL A 834 -14.75 -29.48 -1.98
CA VAL A 834 -14.03 -29.49 -0.69
C VAL A 834 -14.67 -28.54 0.32
N ALA A 835 -15.02 -27.33 -0.10
CA ALA A 835 -15.69 -26.35 0.76
C ALA A 835 -17.12 -26.78 1.16
N GLY A 836 -17.86 -27.42 0.24
CA GLY A 836 -19.21 -27.93 0.51
C GLY A 836 -19.23 -29.16 1.42
N ALA A 837 -18.30 -30.10 1.23
CA ALA A 837 -18.13 -31.25 2.11
C ALA A 837 -17.69 -30.82 3.52
N LEU A 838 -16.74 -29.89 3.63
CA LEU A 838 -16.36 -29.31 4.92
C LEU A 838 -17.56 -28.65 5.61
N ASN A 839 -18.34 -27.84 4.89
CA ASN A 839 -19.55 -27.21 5.42
C ASN A 839 -20.53 -28.22 6.07
N ALA A 840 -20.71 -29.40 5.47
CA ALA A 840 -21.56 -30.45 6.03
C ALA A 840 -21.00 -31.02 7.35
N LEU A 841 -19.67 -31.11 7.47
CA LEU A 841 -18.96 -31.73 8.61
C LEU A 841 -18.54 -30.76 9.74
N LEU A 842 -18.62 -29.44 9.52
CA LEU A 842 -18.34 -28.44 10.57
C LEU A 842 -19.31 -28.59 11.75
N ALA A 843 -18.81 -28.45 12.98
CA ALA A 843 -19.66 -28.36 14.17
C ALA A 843 -20.54 -27.09 14.19
N ASP A 844 -21.66 -27.12 14.91
CA ASP A 844 -22.58 -25.97 15.04
C ASP A 844 -21.97 -24.76 15.77
N ASP A 845 -20.87 -24.98 16.49
CA ASP A 845 -20.05 -23.97 17.14
C ASP A 845 -18.59 -23.97 16.63
N ALA A 846 -18.31 -24.47 15.43
CA ALA A 846 -16.99 -24.38 14.84
C ALA A 846 -16.47 -22.93 14.76
N ILE A 847 -15.14 -22.75 14.82
CA ILE A 847 -14.45 -21.48 14.57
C ILE A 847 -13.67 -21.63 13.28
N ILE A 848 -13.99 -20.79 12.29
CA ILE A 848 -13.42 -20.85 10.95
C ILE A 848 -12.45 -19.66 10.75
N SER A 849 -11.27 -19.95 10.22
CA SER A 849 -10.34 -18.97 9.68
C SER A 849 -10.09 -19.22 8.19
N THR A 850 -9.74 -18.17 7.44
CA THR A 850 -9.31 -18.32 6.05
C THR A 850 -8.27 -17.25 5.66
N ASP A 851 -7.43 -17.59 4.70
CA ASP A 851 -6.46 -16.68 4.08
C ASP A 851 -7.13 -15.72 3.07
N SER A 852 -6.32 -14.85 2.47
CA SER A 852 -6.70 -14.05 1.31
C SER A 852 -6.33 -14.77 0.01
N GLY A 853 -7.31 -14.99 -0.88
CA GLY A 853 -7.08 -15.66 -2.18
C GLY A 853 -8.37 -16.21 -2.80
N THR A 854 -8.25 -17.21 -3.69
CA THR A 854 -9.41 -17.93 -4.24
C THR A 854 -10.21 -18.63 -3.15
N ILE A 855 -9.53 -19.16 -2.13
CA ILE A 855 -10.13 -19.79 -0.95
C ILE A 855 -11.14 -18.92 -0.21
N THR A 856 -10.96 -17.59 -0.19
CA THR A 856 -11.89 -16.65 0.42
C THR A 856 -13.22 -16.62 -0.34
N THR A 857 -13.22 -16.87 -1.65
CA THR A 857 -14.44 -17.02 -2.47
C THR A 857 -15.20 -18.29 -2.10
N TRP A 858 -14.49 -19.39 -1.90
CA TRP A 858 -15.07 -20.68 -1.56
C TRP A 858 -15.69 -20.66 -0.17
N VAL A 859 -14.99 -20.13 0.83
CA VAL A 859 -15.50 -19.94 2.20
C VAL A 859 -16.67 -18.96 2.26
N ALA A 860 -16.63 -17.86 1.51
CA ALA A 860 -17.71 -16.87 1.51
C ALA A 860 -19.07 -17.47 1.05
N ARG A 861 -19.04 -18.44 0.12
CA ARG A 861 -20.23 -18.94 -0.59
C ARG A 861 -20.67 -20.37 -0.27
N HIS A 862 -19.74 -21.27 0.06
CA HIS A 862 -20.05 -22.69 0.28
C HIS A 862 -20.06 -23.09 1.75
N ILE A 863 -19.37 -22.35 2.63
CA ILE A 863 -19.53 -22.47 4.09
C ILE A 863 -20.66 -21.53 4.51
N ASN A 864 -21.72 -22.08 5.08
CA ASN A 864 -22.88 -21.36 5.60
C ASN A 864 -22.71 -21.20 7.12
N MET A 865 -22.64 -19.97 7.61
CA MET A 865 -22.48 -19.71 9.04
C MET A 865 -23.72 -20.14 9.81
N ARG A 866 -23.56 -21.05 10.77
CA ARG A 866 -24.60 -21.37 11.76
C ARG A 866 -24.50 -20.41 12.95
N ARG A 867 -25.59 -20.25 13.71
CA ARG A 867 -25.77 -19.20 14.73
C ARG A 867 -24.66 -19.10 15.79
N ASN A 868 -24.02 -20.21 16.16
CA ASN A 868 -22.97 -20.24 17.19
C ASN A 868 -21.54 -20.28 16.61
N GLN A 869 -21.38 -20.40 15.30
CA GLN A 869 -20.07 -20.43 14.63
C GLN A 869 -19.42 -19.05 14.61
N LEU A 870 -18.08 -19.01 14.70
CA LEU A 870 -17.30 -17.79 14.52
C LEU A 870 -16.51 -17.86 13.20
N PHE A 871 -16.34 -16.73 12.52
CA PHE A 871 -15.56 -16.64 11.28
C PHE A 871 -14.71 -15.38 11.25
N SER A 872 -13.47 -15.49 10.75
CA SER A 872 -12.66 -14.32 10.40
C SER A 872 -11.60 -14.60 9.34
N CYS A 873 -11.07 -13.52 8.76
CA CYS A 873 -9.95 -13.48 7.84
C CYS A 873 -9.21 -12.13 8.03
N SER A 874 -8.20 -11.84 7.21
CA SER A 874 -7.81 -10.44 6.96
C SER A 874 -8.81 -9.84 5.98
N GLY A 875 -9.54 -8.79 6.37
CA GLY A 875 -10.61 -8.21 5.56
C GLY A 875 -10.19 -6.94 4.82
N ASN A 876 -9.73 -5.92 5.55
CA ASN A 876 -9.38 -4.61 4.98
C ASN A 876 -7.91 -4.49 4.56
N LEU A 877 -7.00 -5.29 5.14
CA LEU A 877 -5.62 -5.43 4.63
C LEU A 877 -5.53 -6.51 3.53
N ALA A 878 -6.40 -7.52 3.58
CA ALA A 878 -6.42 -8.66 2.65
C ALA A 878 -5.04 -9.35 2.52
N THR A 879 -4.32 -9.46 3.64
CA THR A 879 -2.98 -10.09 3.68
C THR A 879 -3.08 -11.62 3.65
N MET A 880 -2.03 -12.26 3.15
CA MET A 880 -1.93 -13.73 3.09
C MET A 880 -1.33 -14.27 4.40
N ALA A 881 -1.50 -15.57 4.64
CA ALA A 881 -1.05 -16.33 5.81
C ALA A 881 -1.75 -16.16 7.19
N PRO A 882 -2.82 -15.34 7.42
CA PRO A 882 -3.43 -15.26 8.74
C PRO A 882 -4.18 -16.55 9.16
N GLY A 883 -4.60 -17.40 8.22
CA GLY A 883 -5.51 -18.51 8.48
C GLY A 883 -5.00 -19.51 9.52
N LEU A 884 -3.76 -19.97 9.39
CA LEU A 884 -3.13 -20.91 10.33
C LEU A 884 -2.90 -20.27 11.72
N PRO A 885 -2.25 -19.09 11.86
CA PRO A 885 -2.19 -18.34 13.12
C PRO A 885 -3.54 -18.09 13.78
N TYR A 886 -4.59 -17.77 13.01
CA TYR A 886 -5.93 -17.55 13.54
C TYR A 886 -6.54 -18.83 14.13
N ALA A 887 -6.38 -19.99 13.48
CA ALA A 887 -6.88 -21.26 14.01
C ALA A 887 -6.16 -21.66 15.31
N ILE A 888 -4.85 -21.38 15.40
CA ILE A 888 -4.05 -21.56 16.63
C ILE A 888 -4.60 -20.66 17.75
N ALA A 889 -4.81 -19.38 17.48
CA ALA A 889 -5.37 -18.43 18.44
C ALA A 889 -6.81 -18.78 18.86
N ALA A 890 -7.65 -19.26 17.93
CA ALA A 890 -9.01 -19.72 18.20
C ALA A 890 -9.03 -20.96 19.11
N GLN A 891 -8.15 -21.94 18.89
CA GLN A 891 -8.07 -23.13 19.74
C GLN A 891 -7.56 -22.79 21.15
N ILE A 892 -6.65 -21.82 21.28
CA ILE A 892 -6.19 -21.32 22.58
C ILE A 892 -7.27 -20.51 23.31
N ALA A 893 -8.06 -19.72 22.56
CA ALA A 893 -9.20 -18.98 23.11
C ALA A 893 -10.38 -19.88 23.52
N TYR A 894 -10.60 -20.98 22.79
CA TYR A 894 -11.73 -21.89 22.97
C TYR A 894 -11.30 -23.36 22.86
N PRO A 895 -10.60 -23.94 23.88
CA PRO A 895 -10.02 -25.28 23.78
C PRO A 895 -11.00 -26.42 23.45
N GLY A 896 -12.27 -26.28 23.82
CA GLY A 896 -13.32 -27.27 23.53
C GLY A 896 -14.07 -27.09 22.21
N ARG A 897 -13.74 -26.07 21.40
CA ARG A 897 -14.41 -25.80 20.10
C ARG A 897 -13.57 -26.34 18.94
N GLN A 898 -14.24 -26.74 17.85
CA GLN A 898 -13.59 -27.17 16.62
C GLN A 898 -12.96 -25.97 15.89
N SER A 899 -11.62 -25.87 15.86
CA SER A 899 -10.91 -24.80 15.15
C SER A 899 -10.45 -25.25 13.76
N VAL A 900 -10.90 -24.56 12.70
CA VAL A 900 -10.67 -24.95 11.30
C VAL A 900 -10.09 -23.80 10.49
N ALA A 901 -8.91 -24.01 9.90
CA ALA A 901 -8.33 -23.14 8.88
C ALA A 901 -8.63 -23.68 7.47
N PHE A 902 -9.27 -22.89 6.61
CA PHE A 902 -9.44 -23.20 5.19
C PHE A 902 -8.55 -22.26 4.37
N VAL A 903 -7.44 -22.78 3.87
CA VAL A 903 -6.29 -22.00 3.37
C VAL A 903 -5.86 -22.44 1.97
N GLY A 904 -5.14 -21.57 1.27
CA GLY A 904 -4.50 -21.90 0.00
C GLY A 904 -3.04 -22.28 0.22
N ASP A 905 -2.48 -23.16 -0.60
CA ASP A 905 -1.06 -23.56 -0.54
C ASP A 905 -0.09 -22.35 -0.47
N GLY A 906 -0.27 -21.34 -1.32
CA GLY A 906 0.54 -20.11 -1.33
C GLY A 906 0.36 -19.20 -0.11
N GLY A 907 -0.75 -19.32 0.64
CA GLY A 907 -0.97 -18.59 1.89
C GLY A 907 -0.40 -19.35 3.08
N PHE A 908 -0.71 -20.65 3.17
CA PHE A 908 -0.18 -21.56 4.17
C PHE A 908 1.37 -21.56 4.19
N THR A 909 2.02 -21.67 3.03
CA THR A 909 3.49 -21.78 2.91
C THR A 909 4.27 -20.60 3.48
N MET A 910 3.68 -19.41 3.56
CA MET A 910 4.35 -18.22 4.11
C MET A 910 4.62 -18.33 5.63
N LEU A 911 3.72 -18.98 6.39
CA LEU A 911 3.85 -19.16 7.85
C LEU A 911 3.66 -20.63 8.30
N MET A 912 3.83 -21.60 7.39
CA MET A 912 3.53 -23.02 7.65
C MET A 912 4.28 -23.62 8.86
N GLY A 913 5.43 -23.05 9.23
CA GLY A 913 6.18 -23.44 10.43
C GLY A 913 5.37 -23.36 11.73
N GLU A 914 4.31 -22.55 11.80
CA GLU A 914 3.41 -22.49 12.94
C GLU A 914 2.57 -23.76 13.14
N PHE A 915 2.50 -24.67 12.17
CA PHE A 915 1.95 -26.00 12.41
C PHE A 915 2.77 -26.75 13.48
N ALA A 916 4.09 -26.56 13.52
CA ALA A 916 4.94 -27.04 14.60
C ALA A 916 4.75 -26.27 15.93
N THR A 917 4.08 -25.11 15.93
CA THR A 917 3.59 -24.44 17.16
C THR A 917 2.32 -25.13 17.65
N ALA A 918 1.38 -25.46 16.76
CA ALA A 918 0.19 -26.24 17.10
C ALA A 918 0.55 -27.62 17.70
N VAL A 919 1.51 -28.34 17.10
CA VAL A 919 2.02 -29.62 17.65
C VAL A 919 2.67 -29.40 19.02
N LYS A 920 3.55 -28.39 19.18
CA LYS A 920 4.22 -28.10 20.47
C LYS A 920 3.22 -27.91 21.61
N TYR A 921 2.12 -27.20 21.36
CA TYR A 921 1.09 -26.90 22.35
C TYR A 921 -0.10 -27.88 22.32
N ARG A 922 -0.01 -29.00 21.57
CA ARG A 922 -1.04 -30.04 21.42
C ARG A 922 -2.43 -29.50 21.06
N LEU A 923 -2.48 -28.49 20.18
CA LEU A 923 -3.71 -27.82 19.78
C LEU A 923 -4.37 -28.62 18.64
N PRO A 924 -5.60 -29.16 18.78
CA PRO A 924 -6.24 -30.02 17.77
C PRO A 924 -6.82 -29.26 16.57
N ILE A 925 -6.08 -28.26 16.05
CA ILE A 925 -6.50 -27.47 14.88
C ILE A 925 -6.60 -28.34 13.62
N LYS A 926 -7.51 -27.97 12.74
CA LYS A 926 -7.81 -28.70 11.50
C LYS A 926 -7.54 -27.79 10.31
N VAL A 927 -6.64 -28.16 9.42
CA VAL A 927 -6.14 -27.28 8.34
C VAL A 927 -6.43 -27.90 6.98
N VAL A 928 -7.44 -27.38 6.28
CA VAL A 928 -7.76 -27.78 4.91
C VAL A 928 -7.00 -26.88 3.95
N ILE A 929 -6.02 -27.47 3.25
CA ILE A 929 -5.19 -26.78 2.26
C ILE A 929 -5.74 -27.08 0.87
N ILE A 930 -6.29 -26.06 0.21
CA ILE A 930 -6.63 -26.11 -1.21
C ILE A 930 -5.34 -25.90 -2.00
N LYS A 931 -4.85 -27.00 -2.59
CA LYS A 931 -3.60 -27.07 -3.33
C LYS A 931 -3.84 -27.08 -4.83
N ASN A 932 -3.39 -26.04 -5.50
CA ASN A 932 -3.44 -25.86 -6.95
C ASN A 932 -2.08 -25.46 -7.54
N ASN A 933 -1.06 -25.30 -6.69
CA ASN A 933 0.29 -24.84 -6.99
C ASN A 933 0.30 -23.48 -7.72
N THR A 934 -0.63 -22.57 -7.40
CA THR A 934 -0.69 -21.24 -8.02
C THR A 934 -1.25 -20.16 -7.09
N LEU A 935 -0.75 -18.92 -7.25
CA LEU A 935 -1.36 -17.71 -6.69
C LEU A 935 -2.66 -17.36 -7.45
N GLY A 936 -3.67 -18.23 -7.29
CA GLY A 936 -4.82 -18.32 -8.19
C GLY A 936 -5.60 -17.02 -8.35
N MET A 937 -5.75 -16.20 -7.29
CA MET A 937 -6.46 -14.92 -7.42
C MET A 937 -5.71 -13.95 -8.34
N ILE A 938 -4.37 -13.90 -8.26
CA ILE A 938 -3.51 -13.07 -9.09
C ILE A 938 -3.49 -13.57 -10.54
N LYS A 939 -3.47 -14.90 -10.75
CA LYS A 939 -3.65 -15.55 -12.06
C LYS A 939 -4.95 -15.08 -12.73
N TRP A 940 -6.07 -15.20 -12.02
CA TRP A 940 -7.37 -14.81 -12.56
C TRP A 940 -7.51 -13.29 -12.72
N GLU A 941 -6.83 -12.46 -11.91
CA GLU A 941 -6.77 -11.02 -12.13
C GLU A 941 -6.03 -10.64 -13.42
N GLN A 942 -4.85 -11.21 -13.65
CA GLN A 942 -4.08 -10.99 -14.87
C GLN A 942 -4.91 -11.33 -16.12
N MET A 943 -5.64 -12.43 -16.09
CA MET A 943 -6.46 -12.90 -17.22
C MET A 943 -7.78 -12.14 -17.36
N VAL A 944 -8.62 -12.09 -16.31
CA VAL A 944 -10.01 -11.64 -16.38
C VAL A 944 -10.16 -10.13 -16.19
N PHE A 945 -9.28 -9.49 -15.41
CA PHE A 945 -9.31 -8.04 -15.19
C PHE A 945 -8.34 -7.28 -16.08
N LEU A 946 -7.16 -7.81 -16.40
CA LEU A 946 -6.15 -7.13 -17.24
C LEU A 946 -6.09 -7.63 -18.70
N GLY A 947 -6.67 -8.80 -19.01
CA GLY A 947 -6.64 -9.38 -20.36
C GLY A 947 -5.26 -9.88 -20.78
N ASN A 948 -4.41 -10.29 -19.84
CA ASN A 948 -3.03 -10.74 -20.06
C ASN A 948 -2.89 -12.26 -19.80
N PRO A 949 -1.96 -12.95 -20.47
CA PRO A 949 -1.52 -14.30 -20.07
C PRO A 949 -1.00 -14.36 -18.63
N GLU A 950 -1.06 -15.56 -18.02
CA GLU A 950 -0.52 -15.80 -16.67
C GLU A 950 1.02 -15.62 -16.60
N TYR A 951 1.50 -14.91 -15.57
CA TYR A 951 2.93 -14.67 -15.33
C TYR A 951 3.27 -14.50 -13.84
N GLY A 952 4.30 -15.21 -13.36
CA GLY A 952 4.81 -15.08 -11.98
C GLY A 952 3.90 -15.65 -10.89
N VAL A 953 2.91 -16.48 -11.27
CA VAL A 953 1.85 -16.99 -10.39
C VAL A 953 1.91 -18.51 -10.16
N SER A 954 2.94 -19.20 -10.66
CA SER A 954 3.17 -20.63 -10.39
C SER A 954 3.95 -20.82 -9.08
N LEU A 955 3.60 -21.87 -8.33
CA LEU A 955 4.33 -22.31 -7.13
C LEU A 955 4.96 -23.69 -7.41
N GLU A 956 6.02 -24.03 -6.68
CA GLU A 956 6.60 -25.38 -6.71
C GLU A 956 5.78 -26.30 -5.79
N PRO A 957 5.39 -27.53 -6.21
CA PRO A 957 4.53 -28.38 -5.40
C PRO A 957 5.21 -28.87 -4.11
N ILE A 958 4.58 -28.63 -2.96
CA ILE A 958 4.99 -29.15 -1.65
C ILE A 958 4.03 -30.28 -1.22
N ASP A 959 4.56 -31.33 -0.60
CA ASP A 959 3.78 -32.43 -0.04
C ASP A 959 3.40 -32.11 1.42
N PHE A 960 2.21 -31.54 1.63
CA PHE A 960 1.78 -31.06 2.94
C PHE A 960 1.40 -32.17 3.91
N VAL A 961 1.11 -33.39 3.41
CA VAL A 961 0.94 -34.59 4.25
C VAL A 961 2.26 -34.91 4.94
N LYS A 962 3.35 -35.04 4.17
CA LYS A 962 4.69 -35.30 4.70
C LYS A 962 5.21 -34.15 5.56
N PHE A 963 4.82 -32.91 5.27
CA PHE A 963 5.11 -31.77 6.14
C PHE A 963 4.41 -31.90 7.51
N ALA A 964 3.14 -32.32 7.53
CA ALA A 964 2.40 -32.55 8.77
C ALA A 964 3.06 -33.63 9.63
N GLU A 965 3.37 -34.78 9.01
CA GLU A 965 4.07 -35.92 9.63
C GLU A 965 5.44 -35.49 10.19
N ALA A 966 6.24 -34.77 9.40
CA ALA A 966 7.56 -34.28 9.82
C ALA A 966 7.51 -33.25 10.95
N CYS A 967 6.39 -32.54 11.12
CA CYS A 967 6.15 -31.66 12.26
C CYS A 967 5.66 -32.41 13.52
N GLY A 968 5.26 -33.68 13.40
CA GLY A 968 4.62 -34.45 14.48
C GLY A 968 3.10 -34.28 14.58
N GLY A 969 2.44 -33.83 13.50
CA GLY A 969 0.98 -33.84 13.34
C GLY A 969 0.52 -34.89 12.34
N ILE A 970 -0.76 -34.86 11.97
CA ILE A 970 -1.39 -35.90 11.12
C ILE A 970 -1.73 -35.32 9.74
N GLY A 971 -1.47 -36.07 8.67
CA GLY A 971 -1.71 -35.66 7.29
C GLY A 971 -2.72 -36.54 6.54
N PHE A 972 -3.60 -35.92 5.76
CA PHE A 972 -4.59 -36.55 4.89
C PHE A 972 -4.53 -35.93 3.49
N ARG A 973 -4.91 -36.68 2.45
CA ARG A 973 -5.02 -36.16 1.06
C ARG A 973 -6.33 -36.59 0.42
N CYS A 974 -6.87 -35.74 -0.45
CA CYS A 974 -7.84 -36.12 -1.48
C CYS A 974 -7.48 -35.46 -2.84
N GLU A 975 -7.68 -36.19 -3.93
CA GLU A 975 -7.48 -35.75 -5.32
C GLU A 975 -8.75 -35.94 -6.18
N ARG A 976 -9.76 -36.66 -5.67
CA ARG A 976 -11.03 -36.96 -6.34
C ARG A 976 -12.26 -36.63 -5.48
N PRO A 977 -13.42 -36.28 -6.07
CA PRO A 977 -14.65 -35.97 -5.32
C PRO A 977 -15.14 -37.05 -4.34
N ASP A 978 -14.95 -38.32 -4.67
CA ASP A 978 -15.35 -39.48 -3.84
C ASP A 978 -14.44 -39.72 -2.62
N GLU A 979 -13.27 -39.09 -2.57
CA GLU A 979 -12.33 -39.15 -1.44
C GLU A 979 -12.56 -38.02 -0.41
N VAL A 980 -13.22 -36.92 -0.82
CA VAL A 980 -13.26 -35.66 -0.06
C VAL A 980 -13.95 -35.83 1.30
N HIS A 981 -15.11 -36.51 1.35
CA HIS A 981 -15.88 -36.63 2.59
C HIS A 981 -15.11 -37.41 3.65
N SER A 982 -14.61 -38.60 3.30
CA SER A 982 -13.90 -39.48 4.24
C SER A 982 -12.54 -38.90 4.65
N ALA A 983 -11.83 -38.21 3.76
CA ALA A 983 -10.58 -37.52 4.11
C ALA A 983 -10.80 -36.36 5.10
N LEU A 984 -11.87 -35.56 4.92
CA LEU A 984 -12.21 -34.48 5.85
C LEU A 984 -12.76 -35.00 7.18
N GLU A 985 -13.64 -36.00 7.14
CA GLU A 985 -14.21 -36.65 8.33
C GLU A 985 -13.10 -37.27 9.21
N ALA A 986 -12.17 -38.02 8.61
CA ALA A 986 -11.01 -38.57 9.30
C ALA A 986 -10.07 -37.48 9.87
N MET A 987 -9.85 -36.37 9.13
CA MET A 987 -9.08 -35.23 9.64
C MET A 987 -9.73 -34.60 10.88
N LEU A 988 -11.04 -34.37 10.84
CA LEU A 988 -11.80 -33.77 11.94
C LEU A 988 -11.84 -34.67 13.18
N LEU A 989 -11.96 -35.99 13.00
CA LEU A 989 -11.95 -36.99 14.07
C LEU A 989 -10.57 -37.29 14.66
N ALA A 990 -9.48 -36.97 13.96
CA ALA A 990 -8.12 -37.26 14.42
C ALA A 990 -7.77 -36.57 15.76
N ASP A 991 -7.06 -37.24 16.65
CA ASP A 991 -6.55 -36.61 17.88
C ASP A 991 -5.33 -35.73 17.56
N GLY A 992 -5.35 -34.48 18.04
CA GLY A 992 -4.32 -33.48 17.76
C GLY A 992 -4.42 -32.76 16.40
N PRO A 993 -3.38 -31.97 16.05
CA PRO A 993 -3.37 -31.11 14.87
C PRO A 993 -3.28 -31.92 13.58
N ALA A 994 -4.15 -31.60 12.62
CA ALA A 994 -4.25 -32.32 11.36
C ALA A 994 -4.32 -31.39 10.14
N ILE A 995 -3.71 -31.83 9.03
CA ILE A 995 -3.78 -31.21 7.71
C ILE A 995 -4.53 -32.14 6.75
N CYS A 996 -5.47 -31.61 5.96
CA CYS A 996 -6.00 -32.26 4.77
C CYS A 996 -5.57 -31.47 3.53
N GLU A 997 -4.72 -32.07 2.69
CA GLU A 997 -4.32 -31.53 1.40
C GLU A 997 -5.33 -31.96 0.33
N ALA A 998 -6.11 -31.01 -0.19
CA ALA A 998 -7.00 -31.25 -1.33
C ALA A 998 -6.32 -30.75 -2.61
N VAL A 999 -5.97 -31.67 -3.52
CA VAL A 999 -5.37 -31.35 -4.82
C VAL A 999 -6.50 -31.02 -5.80
N VAL A 1000 -6.57 -29.78 -6.27
CA VAL A 1000 -7.70 -29.26 -7.07
C VAL A 1000 -7.31 -28.75 -8.46
N ASP A 1001 -8.30 -28.60 -9.34
CA ASP A 1001 -8.18 -28.02 -10.68
C ASP A 1001 -7.54 -26.61 -10.64
N PRO A 1002 -6.30 -26.41 -11.15
CA PRO A 1002 -5.64 -25.10 -11.19
C PRO A 1002 -6.17 -24.19 -12.31
N PHE A 1003 -7.21 -24.63 -13.02
CA PHE A 1003 -7.95 -23.89 -14.03
C PHE A 1003 -9.41 -23.60 -13.62
N GLU A 1004 -9.78 -23.84 -12.35
CA GLU A 1004 -11.07 -23.41 -11.80
C GLU A 1004 -11.10 -21.89 -11.52
N PRO A 1005 -12.04 -21.13 -12.13
CA PRO A 1005 -12.16 -19.69 -11.91
C PRO A 1005 -13.09 -19.35 -10.73
N PRO A 1006 -12.72 -18.38 -9.85
CA PRO A 1006 -13.60 -17.82 -8.84
C PRO A 1006 -14.64 -16.90 -9.48
N MET A 1007 -15.59 -17.48 -10.21
CA MET A 1007 -16.56 -16.75 -11.02
C MET A 1007 -17.31 -15.70 -10.20
N PRO A 1008 -17.46 -14.45 -10.66
CA PRO A 1008 -18.28 -13.45 -9.97
C PRO A 1008 -19.74 -13.91 -9.93
N ALA A 1009 -20.52 -13.40 -8.96
CA ALA A 1009 -21.96 -13.69 -8.87
C ALA A 1009 -22.69 -13.39 -10.19
N ARG A 1010 -22.38 -12.25 -10.82
CA ARG A 1010 -22.83 -11.88 -12.16
C ARG A 1010 -21.62 -11.50 -13.04
N VAL A 1011 -21.47 -12.17 -14.17
CA VAL A 1011 -20.37 -11.95 -15.13
C VAL A 1011 -20.66 -10.72 -15.99
N LYS A 1012 -19.84 -9.67 -15.87
CA LYS A 1012 -20.03 -8.42 -16.62
C LYS A 1012 -19.34 -8.56 -17.99
N ALA A 1013 -19.99 -8.10 -19.08
CA ALA A 1013 -19.52 -8.35 -20.46
C ALA A 1013 -18.05 -7.96 -20.75
N LYS A 1014 -17.53 -6.94 -20.04
CA LYS A 1014 -16.12 -6.54 -20.10
C LYS A 1014 -15.15 -7.63 -19.62
N GLN A 1015 -15.51 -8.39 -18.57
CA GLN A 1015 -14.70 -9.50 -18.05
C GLN A 1015 -14.62 -10.64 -19.07
N ALA A 1016 -15.74 -10.96 -19.74
CA ALA A 1016 -15.76 -11.95 -20.81
C ALA A 1016 -14.90 -11.52 -22.02
N LEU A 1017 -14.91 -10.23 -22.38
CA LEU A 1017 -14.04 -9.69 -23.42
C LEU A 1017 -12.55 -9.76 -23.04
N HIS A 1018 -12.19 -9.32 -21.83
CA HIS A 1018 -10.81 -9.39 -21.33
C HIS A 1018 -10.30 -10.83 -21.28
N MET A 1019 -11.14 -11.77 -20.83
CA MET A 1019 -10.81 -13.20 -20.83
C MET A 1019 -10.54 -13.74 -22.25
N ALA A 1020 -11.36 -13.35 -23.24
CA ALA A 1020 -11.11 -13.69 -24.64
C ALA A 1020 -9.81 -13.06 -25.18
N GLU A 1021 -9.48 -11.83 -24.75
CA GLU A 1021 -8.20 -11.20 -25.10
C GLU A 1021 -6.99 -11.94 -24.51
N ALA A 1022 -7.04 -12.40 -23.25
CA ALA A 1022 -5.97 -13.19 -22.64
C ALA A 1022 -5.71 -14.49 -23.42
N LEU A 1023 -6.78 -15.24 -23.73
CA LEU A 1023 -6.73 -16.48 -24.52
C LEU A 1023 -6.17 -16.25 -25.95
N ALA A 1024 -6.45 -15.09 -26.55
CA ALA A 1024 -5.92 -14.69 -27.85
C ALA A 1024 -4.46 -14.20 -27.81
N ARG A 1025 -4.02 -13.58 -26.70
CA ARG A 1025 -2.66 -13.05 -26.51
C ARG A 1025 -1.61 -14.12 -26.20
N GLY A 1026 -1.99 -15.40 -26.13
CA GLY A 1026 -1.06 -16.52 -25.99
C GLY A 1026 -1.00 -17.17 -24.61
N GLU A 1027 -2.08 -17.05 -23.81
CA GLU A 1027 -2.29 -17.78 -22.56
C GLU A 1027 -1.87 -19.27 -22.67
N PRO A 1028 -0.83 -19.73 -21.92
CA PRO A 1028 -0.26 -21.07 -22.04
C PRO A 1028 -1.30 -22.20 -21.93
N ASN A 1029 -2.25 -22.07 -21.01
CA ASN A 1029 -3.20 -23.12 -20.67
C ASN A 1029 -4.58 -22.96 -21.34
N ARG A 1030 -4.70 -22.05 -22.33
CA ARG A 1030 -5.95 -21.62 -22.97
C ARG A 1030 -6.94 -22.74 -23.34
N GLY A 1031 -6.45 -23.90 -23.79
CA GLY A 1031 -7.30 -25.03 -24.19
C GLY A 1031 -7.97 -25.74 -23.02
N ARG A 1032 -7.27 -25.87 -21.87
CA ARG A 1032 -7.85 -26.44 -20.64
C ARG A 1032 -8.84 -25.46 -20.01
N ILE A 1033 -8.45 -24.18 -19.90
CA ILE A 1033 -9.28 -23.15 -19.28
C ILE A 1033 -10.60 -22.94 -20.07
N ALA A 1034 -10.56 -22.97 -21.40
CA ALA A 1034 -11.76 -22.91 -22.23
C ALA A 1034 -12.66 -24.16 -22.10
N LEU A 1035 -12.06 -25.34 -21.88
CA LEU A 1035 -12.81 -26.59 -21.64
C LEU A 1035 -13.49 -26.59 -20.26
N THR A 1036 -12.79 -26.12 -19.21
CA THR A 1036 -13.37 -25.91 -17.87
C THR A 1036 -14.58 -24.97 -17.97
N LEU A 1037 -14.38 -23.73 -18.42
CA LEU A 1037 -15.47 -22.75 -18.58
C LEU A 1037 -16.67 -23.24 -19.40
N PHE A 1038 -16.44 -24.11 -20.39
CA PHE A 1038 -17.52 -24.74 -21.16
C PHE A 1038 -18.24 -25.85 -20.36
N ARG A 1039 -17.51 -26.73 -19.65
CA ARG A 1039 -18.07 -27.75 -18.76
C ARG A 1039 -18.92 -27.12 -17.68
N ASP A 1040 -18.37 -26.14 -16.95
CA ASP A 1040 -19.05 -25.43 -15.87
C ASP A 1040 -20.37 -24.82 -16.40
N LYS A 1041 -20.33 -24.23 -17.61
CA LYS A 1041 -21.50 -23.59 -18.21
C LYS A 1041 -22.55 -24.58 -18.72
N VAL A 1042 -22.16 -25.77 -19.17
CA VAL A 1042 -23.09 -26.86 -19.51
C VAL A 1042 -23.73 -27.45 -18.25
N ASN A 1043 -22.98 -27.56 -17.16
CA ASN A 1043 -23.51 -28.08 -15.88
C ASN A 1043 -24.48 -27.06 -15.22
N ASP A 1044 -24.15 -25.77 -15.23
CA ASP A 1044 -25.04 -24.64 -14.89
C ASP A 1044 -26.37 -24.64 -15.67
N LEU A 1045 -26.39 -25.22 -16.88
CA LEU A 1045 -27.56 -25.30 -17.77
C LEU A 1045 -28.33 -26.63 -17.66
N LYS A 1046 -27.78 -27.63 -16.97
CA LYS A 1046 -28.45 -28.90 -16.64
C LYS A 1046 -29.07 -28.89 -15.25
N GLY A 1047 -28.58 -28.04 -14.35
CA GLY A 1047 -29.14 -27.80 -13.01
C GLY A 1047 -30.12 -26.63 -12.94
N ARG A 1048 -30.82 -26.34 -14.05
CA ARG A 1048 -31.85 -25.30 -14.21
C ARG A 1048 -33.05 -25.86 -14.95
#